data_AF-A0A366ZRD4-F1
#
_entry.id   AF-A0A366ZRD4-F1
#
_cell.length_a   1.000
_cell.length_b   1.000
_cell.length_c   1.000
_cell.angle_alpha   90.00
_cell.angle_beta   90.00
_cell.angle_gamma   90.00
#
_symmetry.space_group_name_H-M   'P 1'
#
loop_
_entity.id
_entity.type
_entity.pdbx_description
1 polymer ?
#
loop_
_entity_poly.entity_id
_entity_poly.type
_entity_poly.pdbx_seq_one_letter_code
_entity_poly.pdbx_strand_id
1 'polypeptide(L)'
;MVTAVDGDVLAPSLGDDHRRYLLAAGTELIGEYQDSGLHEPKYLVRRADDQVMQLSRLLYRVAGSLDGRATGQIAADLSAELGRELTGDDVSFLVEERLRPVGIIAAGDADADDPEEAEPSVRSDPLLALRYRVGVLPAVVSWRVAGVFRPFFLRPVWVTALAGFVAVLVAIAARGDLLGQALAGVEQLVHAPELLLLIYVLTIAAGTFHECGHVTACRYGGARPGDMGVGLYIVWPAFYSTVTDSYRLSRIGRLRTDLGGVYFNAVFMIGLGLLYLYTGQPWLLIALFGMLGETLRQFIPAIRLDGYYILADLVGVPELFGYVWPALSTVLPGRPTHPKVRELRPWARRVIVGWVALVVPTLLVYFIAFLVLLPHVLPVVWRAFLGYLGTLDTALRTGDVVTSAVGVFQLFLLVLPWVGAVLMAGLIGGQLRQLAAVRWGWQWAAPAAWTTVRRVAALGIVGGLAGALVWRVGAVAASAPPSTAEARITASAFAVLHGGRDAAPPVAPGERAVRDQLVGYARATGAFDRHESVLLGGRELAVVSCVVLVACFLLVARVVRWRLSAVALPLAAATAMGPAVLALARTSPAGVAAAWAAGGATLLVLAGGTSRGRHRRGPSRARRCCLVGAGVGALLVGVWTAPLAAVPLALGTVLVVAVEGRRPHPFLLWTALVVAAFGATQLAALTAPALLDVPTRALSGPEREVVALVAGLLVVGALAVRGLTEAAAAGSSLVALTVLPTPGADSVLPLVVVTAVVLGALVTHAVTREPVGSRPHPLVRAALAVPVLVLVVVGALFLPARAPDPAHRELAAWVTDPASPARTLTVPVTVWADLVRDGVPTDRLRLGEGEAQPVGRGWTVTAGVPAPGPGARVVFGSGPAALTVLGPE
;
A
#
# COMPACT_ATOMS: atom_id res chain seq x y z
N MET A 1 31.78 -3.43 7.83
CA MET A 1 32.96 -2.69 7.34
C MET A 1 34.17 -3.40 7.89
N VAL A 2 34.72 -4.37 7.15
CA VAL A 2 35.94 -5.06 7.56
C VAL A 2 37.11 -4.25 7.01
N THR A 3 37.76 -3.50 7.89
CA THR A 3 39.09 -2.95 7.64
C THR A 3 40.09 -4.04 8.00
N ALA A 4 40.71 -4.65 6.99
CA ALA A 4 41.87 -5.50 7.22
C ALA A 4 43.06 -4.59 7.52
N VAL A 5 43.62 -4.78 8.71
CA VAL A 5 44.86 -4.17 9.18
C VAL A 5 45.99 -5.12 8.77
N ASP A 6 47.11 -4.56 8.30
CA ASP A 6 48.34 -5.29 8.02
C ASP A 6 48.76 -6.13 9.25
N GLY A 7 48.87 -7.44 9.07
CA GLY A 7 49.27 -8.37 10.12
C GLY A 7 49.80 -9.67 9.51
N ASP A 8 51.12 -9.83 9.67
CA ASP A 8 51.96 -11.02 9.62
C ASP A 8 52.01 -11.90 8.36
N VAL A 9 53.18 -11.80 7.71
CA VAL A 9 53.74 -12.64 6.65
C VAL A 9 53.78 -14.11 7.11
N LEU A 10 53.01 -14.97 6.45
CA LEU A 10 53.15 -16.43 6.53
C LEU A 10 53.92 -16.94 5.30
N ALA A 11 54.82 -17.89 5.54
CA ALA A 11 55.82 -18.43 4.63
C ALA A 11 55.25 -19.01 3.31
N PRO A 12 56.01 -18.97 2.20
CA PRO A 12 55.53 -19.37 0.87
C PRO A 12 55.43 -20.88 0.74
N SER A 13 54.25 -21.38 0.36
CA SER A 13 54.08 -22.74 -0.16
C SER A 13 54.48 -22.74 -1.63
N LEU A 14 55.56 -23.45 -1.98
CA LEU A 14 55.99 -23.64 -3.36
C LEU A 14 54.91 -24.38 -4.18
N GLY A 15 54.05 -23.63 -4.86
CA GLY A 15 53.24 -24.15 -5.97
C GLY A 15 51.92 -23.43 -6.21
N ASP A 16 51.92 -22.36 -7.02
CA ASP A 16 50.88 -22.10 -8.05
C ASP A 16 51.21 -20.94 -9.01
N ASP A 17 52.45 -20.87 -9.52
CA ASP A 17 52.95 -19.74 -10.33
C ASP A 17 52.33 -19.64 -11.75
N HIS A 18 51.33 -20.47 -12.04
CA HIS A 18 50.74 -20.66 -13.37
C HIS A 18 49.25 -20.32 -13.48
N ARG A 19 48.59 -19.87 -12.39
CA ARG A 19 47.18 -19.45 -12.48
C ARG A 19 47.05 -18.25 -13.41
N ARG A 20 45.97 -18.24 -14.20
CA ARG A 20 45.65 -17.20 -15.16
C ARG A 20 44.31 -16.59 -14.79
N TYR A 21 44.27 -15.28 -14.72
CA TYR A 21 43.05 -14.54 -14.38
C TYR A 21 42.76 -13.50 -15.46
N LEU A 22 41.47 -13.29 -15.70
CA LEU A 22 40.96 -12.31 -16.65
C LEU A 22 40.00 -11.36 -15.94
N LEU A 23 39.99 -10.10 -16.36
CA LEU A 23 38.98 -9.15 -15.91
C LEU A 23 37.58 -9.57 -16.41
N ALA A 24 36.57 -9.33 -15.56
CA ALA A 24 35.18 -9.53 -15.93
C ALA A 24 34.80 -8.64 -17.12
N ALA A 25 34.06 -9.21 -18.07
CA ALA A 25 33.59 -8.48 -19.25
C ALA A 25 32.79 -7.23 -18.85
N GLY A 26 33.09 -6.09 -19.47
CA GLY A 26 32.46 -4.80 -19.18
C GLY A 26 33.10 -4.00 -18.02
N THR A 27 34.20 -4.47 -17.45
CA THR A 27 34.99 -3.70 -16.48
C THR A 27 35.84 -2.63 -17.18
N GLU A 28 35.73 -1.37 -16.76
CA GLU A 28 36.55 -0.25 -17.25
C GLU A 28 37.44 0.29 -16.13
N LEU A 29 38.75 0.32 -16.36
CA LEU A 29 39.74 0.94 -15.48
C LEU A 29 39.81 2.44 -15.79
N ILE A 30 39.24 3.29 -14.92
CA ILE A 30 39.13 4.73 -15.19
C ILE A 30 40.45 5.46 -14.91
N GLY A 31 41.09 5.17 -13.78
CA GLY A 31 42.35 5.82 -13.37
C GLY A 31 42.29 6.45 -11.99
N GLU A 32 43.25 7.34 -11.72
CA GLU A 32 43.38 8.00 -10.42
C GLU A 32 42.23 8.98 -10.15
N TYR A 33 41.67 8.93 -8.94
CA TYR A 33 40.69 9.90 -8.48
C TYR A 33 41.33 11.29 -8.25
N GLN A 34 41.10 12.19 -9.21
CA GLN A 34 41.70 13.52 -9.23
C GLN A 34 41.26 14.37 -8.03
N ASP A 35 42.21 15.12 -7.47
CA ASP A 35 42.03 16.07 -6.36
C ASP A 35 41.53 15.43 -5.04
N SER A 36 41.94 14.19 -4.77
CA SER A 36 41.55 13.41 -3.58
C SER A 36 41.85 14.13 -2.25
N GLY A 37 40.91 14.01 -1.30
CA GLY A 37 41.06 14.46 0.09
C GLY A 37 41.90 13.52 0.96
N LEU A 38 42.34 12.38 0.42
CA LEU A 38 43.20 11.41 1.10
C LEU A 38 44.69 11.74 0.90
N HIS A 39 45.54 11.29 1.82
CA HIS A 39 46.99 11.36 1.68
C HIS A 39 47.47 10.53 0.48
N GLU A 40 46.99 9.30 0.36
CA GLU A 40 47.19 8.45 -0.80
C GLU A 40 45.93 8.47 -1.70
N PRO A 41 46.05 8.87 -2.97
CA PRO A 41 44.92 8.88 -3.88
C PRO A 41 44.49 7.44 -4.19
N LYS A 42 43.17 7.24 -4.29
CA LYS A 42 42.58 5.97 -4.70
C LYS A 42 42.32 5.97 -6.19
N TYR A 43 42.23 4.78 -6.76
CA TYR A 43 41.98 4.57 -8.18
C TYR A 43 40.56 4.07 -8.40
N LEU A 44 39.97 4.43 -9.53
CA LEU A 44 38.58 4.13 -9.86
C LEU A 44 38.48 3.02 -10.90
N VAL A 45 37.58 2.08 -10.64
CA VAL A 45 37.17 1.01 -11.57
C VAL A 45 35.66 1.01 -11.69
N ARG A 46 35.16 0.90 -12.92
CA ARG A 46 33.74 0.75 -13.22
C ARG A 46 33.44 -0.69 -13.61
N ARG A 47 32.43 -1.30 -13.00
CA ARG A 47 31.94 -2.64 -13.33
C ARG A 47 30.87 -2.59 -14.41
N ALA A 48 30.53 -3.77 -14.96
CA ALA A 48 29.48 -3.93 -15.97
C ALA A 48 28.07 -3.51 -15.50
N ASP A 49 27.84 -3.41 -14.18
CA ASP A 49 26.61 -2.92 -13.58
C ASP A 49 26.61 -1.38 -13.32
N ASP A 50 27.52 -0.66 -13.97
CA ASP A 50 27.76 0.79 -13.84
C ASP A 50 28.14 1.26 -12.42
N GLN A 51 28.47 0.35 -11.51
CA GLN A 51 29.01 0.71 -10.20
C GLN A 51 30.48 1.11 -10.32
N VAL A 52 30.81 2.27 -9.74
CA VAL A 52 32.19 2.76 -9.62
C VAL A 52 32.73 2.44 -8.23
N MET A 53 33.91 1.84 -8.18
CA MET A 53 34.57 1.36 -6.97
C MET A 53 35.94 2.00 -6.82
N GLN A 54 36.37 2.17 -5.56
CA GLN A 54 37.70 2.70 -5.22
C GLN A 54 38.65 1.57 -4.82
N LEU A 55 39.74 1.43 -5.57
CA LEU A 55 40.83 0.49 -5.30
C LEU A 55 42.07 1.24 -4.79
N SER A 56 42.90 0.53 -4.01
CA SER A 56 44.26 0.99 -3.70
C SER A 56 45.12 0.96 -4.97
N ARG A 57 46.25 1.69 -4.97
CA ARG A 57 47.20 1.66 -6.10
C ARG A 57 47.63 0.24 -6.45
N LEU A 58 47.92 -0.59 -5.44
CA LEU A 58 48.32 -1.98 -5.63
C LEU A 58 47.20 -2.79 -6.30
N LEU A 59 45.98 -2.75 -5.78
CA LEU A 59 44.84 -3.50 -6.33
C LEU A 59 44.47 -3.06 -7.75
N TYR A 60 44.58 -1.76 -8.04
CA TYR A 60 44.32 -1.23 -9.38
C TYR A 60 45.36 -1.68 -10.41
N ARG A 61 46.64 -1.71 -10.01
CA ARG A 61 47.73 -2.20 -10.87
C ARG A 61 47.63 -3.70 -11.10
N VAL A 62 47.33 -4.47 -10.05
CA VAL A 62 47.02 -5.90 -10.17
C VAL A 62 45.87 -6.10 -11.16
N ALA A 63 44.74 -5.40 -10.99
CA ALA A 63 43.60 -5.48 -11.90
C ALA A 63 43.98 -5.10 -13.35
N GLY A 64 44.80 -4.08 -13.55
CA GLY A 64 45.30 -3.65 -14.87
C GLY A 64 46.21 -4.66 -15.57
N SER A 65 46.87 -5.52 -14.81
CA SER A 65 47.76 -6.58 -15.33
C SER A 65 47.05 -7.93 -15.52
N LEU A 66 45.73 -8.02 -15.29
CA LEU A 66 44.94 -9.25 -15.49
C LEU A 66 44.51 -9.41 -16.96
N ASP A 67 45.46 -9.81 -17.79
CA ASP A 67 45.31 -10.01 -19.24
C ASP A 67 45.36 -11.49 -19.65
N GLY A 68 45.27 -12.41 -18.67
CA GLY A 68 45.38 -13.86 -18.90
C GLY A 68 46.80 -14.41 -18.84
N ARG A 69 47.82 -13.59 -18.51
CA ARG A 69 49.17 -14.07 -18.18
C ARG A 69 49.23 -14.80 -16.84
N ALA A 70 50.31 -15.57 -16.65
CA ALA A 70 50.56 -16.31 -15.42
C ALA A 70 50.85 -15.36 -14.24
N THR A 71 50.36 -15.71 -13.05
CA THR A 71 50.52 -14.93 -11.81
C THR A 71 51.98 -14.60 -11.48
N GLY A 72 52.93 -15.51 -11.72
CA GLY A 72 54.35 -15.26 -11.50
C GLY A 72 54.95 -14.18 -12.40
N GLN A 73 54.50 -14.10 -13.66
CA GLN A 73 54.93 -13.05 -14.59
C GLN A 73 54.36 -11.69 -14.20
N ILE A 74 53.09 -11.66 -13.80
CA ILE A 74 52.43 -10.45 -13.29
C ILE A 74 53.13 -9.95 -12.02
N ALA A 75 53.52 -10.87 -11.13
CA ALA A 75 54.22 -10.54 -9.89
C ALA A 75 55.61 -9.94 -10.15
N ALA A 76 56.37 -10.50 -11.11
CA ALA A 76 57.68 -9.97 -11.50
C ALA A 76 57.59 -8.54 -12.08
N ASP A 77 56.65 -8.30 -12.99
CA ASP A 77 56.43 -6.99 -13.60
C ASP A 77 56.00 -5.94 -12.57
N LEU A 78 55.02 -6.30 -11.71
CA LEU A 78 54.54 -5.40 -10.66
C LEU A 78 55.61 -5.14 -9.60
N SER A 79 56.49 -6.10 -9.31
CA SER A 79 57.60 -5.91 -8.38
C SER A 79 58.60 -4.87 -8.89
N ALA A 80 58.91 -4.93 -10.19
CA ALA A 80 59.76 -3.95 -10.86
C ALA A 80 59.10 -2.56 -10.95
N GLU A 81 57.79 -2.49 -11.20
CA GLU A 81 57.07 -1.21 -11.32
C GLU A 81 56.83 -0.52 -9.97
N LEU A 82 56.48 -1.28 -8.93
CA LEU A 82 56.09 -0.75 -7.61
C LEU A 82 57.26 -0.68 -6.62
N GLY A 83 58.43 -1.26 -6.94
CA GLY A 83 59.59 -1.32 -6.06
C GLY A 83 59.33 -2.11 -4.77
N ARG A 84 58.49 -3.14 -4.85
CA ARG A 84 58.10 -4.02 -3.74
C ARG A 84 58.22 -5.47 -4.18
N GLU A 85 58.74 -6.34 -3.34
CA GLU A 85 58.75 -7.78 -3.63
C GLU A 85 57.33 -8.33 -3.52
N LEU A 86 56.77 -8.79 -4.65
CA LEU A 86 55.50 -9.48 -4.75
C LEU A 86 55.73 -10.86 -5.35
N THR A 87 55.12 -11.89 -4.77
CA THR A 87 55.16 -13.27 -5.30
C THR A 87 53.89 -13.61 -6.10
N GLY A 88 53.93 -14.66 -6.92
CA GLY A 88 52.75 -15.16 -7.64
C GLY A 88 51.60 -15.58 -6.71
N ASP A 89 51.93 -16.04 -5.50
CA ASP A 89 50.96 -16.36 -4.45
C ASP A 89 50.29 -15.11 -3.88
N ASP A 90 51.05 -14.02 -3.69
CA ASP A 90 50.49 -12.73 -3.24
C ASP A 90 49.50 -12.17 -4.27
N VAL A 91 49.82 -12.27 -5.56
CA VAL A 91 48.91 -11.86 -6.64
C VAL A 91 47.65 -12.72 -6.64
N SER A 92 47.79 -14.04 -6.50
CA SER A 92 46.66 -14.97 -6.41
C SER A 92 45.77 -14.67 -5.21
N PHE A 93 46.36 -14.39 -4.04
CA PHE A 93 45.65 -14.00 -2.84
C PHE A 93 44.88 -12.69 -3.02
N LEU A 94 45.52 -11.66 -3.61
CA LEU A 94 44.84 -10.38 -3.88
C LEU A 94 43.69 -10.54 -4.89
N VAL A 95 43.83 -11.42 -5.88
CA VAL A 95 42.78 -11.70 -6.85
C VAL A 95 41.61 -12.43 -6.20
N GLU A 96 41.87 -13.53 -5.50
CA GLU A 96 40.83 -14.41 -4.94
C GLU A 96 40.13 -13.81 -3.71
N GLU A 97 40.87 -13.17 -2.80
CA GLU A 97 40.30 -12.67 -1.54
C GLU A 97 39.83 -11.20 -1.62
N ARG A 98 40.33 -10.42 -2.59
CA ARG A 98 40.00 -8.99 -2.71
C ARG A 98 39.27 -8.60 -3.98
N LEU A 99 39.61 -9.17 -5.14
CA LEU A 99 39.01 -8.78 -6.43
C LEU A 99 37.81 -9.67 -6.83
N ARG A 100 37.85 -10.98 -6.53
CA ARG A 100 36.74 -11.92 -6.81
C ARG A 100 35.46 -11.60 -6.01
N PRO A 101 35.49 -11.33 -4.68
CA PRO A 101 34.26 -11.02 -3.91
C PRO A 101 33.59 -9.71 -4.34
N VAL A 102 34.40 -8.83 -4.94
CA VAL A 102 33.97 -7.54 -5.48
C VAL A 102 33.42 -7.69 -6.91
N GLY A 103 33.62 -8.85 -7.55
CA GLY A 103 33.07 -9.20 -8.86
C GLY A 103 33.72 -8.47 -10.02
N ILE A 104 35.05 -8.32 -9.96
CA ILE A 104 35.90 -7.70 -11.01
C ILE A 104 36.62 -8.77 -11.86
N ILE A 105 36.61 -10.03 -11.42
CA ILE A 105 37.25 -11.17 -12.10
C ILE A 105 36.22 -11.94 -12.93
N ALA A 106 36.61 -12.39 -14.12
CA ALA A 106 35.77 -13.25 -14.96
C ALA A 106 35.52 -14.60 -14.25
N ALA A 107 34.30 -15.14 -14.36
CA ALA A 107 34.05 -16.53 -13.96
C ALA A 107 34.94 -17.43 -14.83
N GLY A 108 35.76 -18.28 -14.21
CA GLY A 108 36.68 -19.14 -14.93
C GLY A 108 35.94 -20.20 -15.75
N ASP A 109 36.54 -20.65 -16.85
CA ASP A 109 36.01 -21.74 -17.72
C ASP A 109 35.79 -23.07 -16.97
N ALA A 110 36.27 -23.22 -15.73
CA ALA A 110 36.05 -24.40 -14.88
C ALA A 110 34.69 -24.40 -14.14
N ASP A 111 34.01 -23.25 -14.03
CA ASP A 111 32.73 -23.11 -13.31
C ASP A 111 31.52 -23.00 -14.28
N ALA A 112 31.71 -23.29 -15.57
CA ALA A 112 30.67 -23.13 -16.59
C ALA A 112 29.53 -24.18 -16.51
N ASP A 113 29.71 -25.26 -15.75
CA ASP A 113 28.75 -26.38 -15.67
C ASP A 113 27.70 -26.26 -14.55
N ASP A 114 27.81 -25.27 -13.63
CA ASP A 114 26.81 -25.05 -12.57
C ASP A 114 26.41 -23.56 -12.44
N PRO A 115 25.40 -23.09 -13.21
CA PRO A 115 24.96 -21.69 -13.18
C PRO A 115 24.21 -21.28 -11.89
N GLU A 116 24.06 -22.17 -10.90
CA GLU A 116 23.38 -21.89 -9.62
C GLU A 116 24.29 -21.34 -8.50
N GLU A 117 25.63 -21.39 -8.61
CA GLU A 117 26.57 -21.02 -7.53
C GLU A 117 27.42 -19.76 -7.77
N ALA A 118 27.08 -18.90 -8.73
CA ALA A 118 27.73 -17.59 -8.83
C ALA A 118 27.45 -16.76 -7.56
N GLU A 119 28.44 -16.65 -6.66
CA GLU A 119 28.29 -15.89 -5.42
C GLU A 119 27.79 -14.47 -5.72
N PRO A 120 26.72 -14.00 -5.05
CA PRO A 120 26.15 -12.70 -5.33
C PRO A 120 27.16 -11.61 -4.95
N SER A 121 27.72 -10.93 -5.95
CA SER A 121 28.66 -9.82 -5.74
C SER A 121 28.06 -8.79 -4.76
N VAL A 122 28.84 -8.37 -3.78
CA VAL A 122 28.39 -7.50 -2.69
C VAL A 122 27.99 -6.13 -3.23
N ARG A 123 26.67 -5.89 -3.38
CA ARG A 123 26.14 -4.55 -3.66
C ARG A 123 26.14 -3.72 -2.39
N SER A 124 26.58 -2.46 -2.51
CA SER A 124 26.50 -1.50 -1.41
C SER A 124 25.06 -0.97 -1.28
N ASP A 125 24.40 -1.27 -0.17
CA ASP A 125 23.03 -0.81 0.16
C ASP A 125 23.05 0.22 1.32
N PRO A 126 23.42 1.50 1.08
CA PRO A 126 23.41 2.48 2.15
C PRO A 126 21.97 2.82 2.59
N LEU A 127 21.78 3.07 3.88
CA LEU A 127 20.47 3.21 4.54
C LEU A 127 19.64 4.41 4.07
N LEU A 128 20.26 5.34 3.34
CA LEU A 128 19.64 6.55 2.78
C LEU A 128 19.89 6.66 1.26
N ALA A 129 20.22 5.56 0.58
CA ALA A 129 20.20 5.56 -0.88
C ALA A 129 18.77 5.75 -1.39
N LEU A 130 18.65 6.48 -2.50
CA LEU A 130 17.44 6.49 -3.30
C LEU A 130 17.08 5.05 -3.70
N ARG A 131 15.92 4.57 -3.25
CA ARG A 131 15.43 3.22 -3.51
C ARG A 131 14.46 3.25 -4.69
N TYR A 132 14.31 2.09 -5.32
CA TYR A 132 13.24 1.84 -6.28
C TYR A 132 13.21 2.81 -7.46
N ARG A 133 14.35 2.89 -8.15
CA ARG A 133 14.61 3.80 -9.26
C ARG A 133 13.95 3.27 -10.54
N VAL A 134 13.15 4.12 -11.20
CA VAL A 134 12.68 3.91 -12.58
C VAL A 134 13.43 4.87 -13.47
N GLY A 135 14.19 4.35 -14.43
CA GLY A 135 14.67 5.15 -15.56
C GLY A 135 13.48 5.55 -16.42
N VAL A 136 13.13 6.83 -16.40
CA VAL A 136 12.05 7.40 -17.24
C VAL A 136 12.62 7.82 -18.58
N LEU A 137 13.79 8.45 -18.57
CA LEU A 137 14.53 8.83 -19.77
C LEU A 137 15.80 7.98 -19.87
N PRO A 138 15.96 7.18 -20.94
CA PRO A 138 17.18 6.39 -21.14
C PRO A 138 18.37 7.30 -21.45
N ALA A 139 19.59 6.82 -21.17
CA ALA A 139 20.84 7.57 -21.30
C ALA A 139 21.01 8.24 -22.66
N VAL A 140 20.53 7.64 -23.74
CA VAL A 140 20.58 8.23 -25.10
C VAL A 140 19.76 9.54 -25.17
N VAL A 141 18.59 9.57 -24.54
CA VAL A 141 17.74 10.76 -24.48
C VAL A 141 18.35 11.78 -23.53
N SER A 142 18.82 11.35 -22.35
CA SER A 142 19.55 12.21 -21.40
C SER A 142 20.74 12.89 -22.06
N TRP A 143 21.52 12.15 -22.86
CA TRP A 143 22.65 12.68 -23.63
C TRP A 143 22.19 13.76 -24.60
N ARG A 144 21.10 13.54 -25.37
CA ARG A 144 20.56 14.55 -26.29
C ARG A 144 20.08 15.80 -25.57
N VAL A 145 19.32 15.65 -24.48
CA VAL A 145 18.86 16.75 -23.62
C VAL A 145 20.04 17.56 -23.11
N ALA A 146 21.06 16.90 -22.58
CA ALA A 146 22.31 17.52 -22.15
C ALA A 146 23.05 18.24 -23.29
N GLY A 147 22.90 17.78 -24.53
CA GLY A 147 23.43 18.44 -25.72
C GLY A 147 22.73 19.76 -26.04
N VAL A 148 21.39 19.76 -25.98
CA VAL A 148 20.55 20.94 -26.24
C VAL A 148 20.82 22.05 -25.23
N PHE A 149 20.91 21.70 -23.94
CA PHE A 149 21.15 22.67 -22.88
C PHE A 149 22.63 23.02 -22.67
N ARG A 150 23.56 22.37 -23.37
CA ARG A 150 25.00 22.63 -23.26
C ARG A 150 25.40 24.12 -23.33
N PRO A 151 24.79 24.98 -24.17
CA PRO A 151 25.12 26.40 -24.22
C PRO A 151 24.94 27.14 -22.90
N PHE A 152 24.06 26.67 -22.01
CA PHE A 152 23.83 27.31 -20.70
C PHE A 152 25.07 27.33 -19.81
N PHE A 153 26.00 26.39 -20.02
CA PHE A 153 27.26 26.34 -19.25
C PHE A 153 28.41 27.10 -19.91
N LEU A 154 28.18 27.78 -21.04
CA LEU A 154 29.16 28.71 -21.61
C LEU A 154 29.35 29.91 -20.68
N ARG A 155 30.60 30.37 -20.54
CA ARG A 155 30.97 31.46 -19.62
C ARG A 155 30.07 32.69 -19.66
N PRO A 156 29.77 33.31 -20.81
CA PRO A 156 28.88 34.46 -20.82
C PRO A 156 27.46 34.11 -20.37
N VAL A 157 26.96 32.93 -20.74
CA VAL A 157 25.57 32.55 -20.48
C VAL A 157 25.30 32.33 -19.01
N TRP A 158 26.10 31.52 -18.30
CA TRP A 158 25.84 31.28 -16.87
C TRP A 158 26.07 32.52 -16.02
N VAL A 159 27.03 33.39 -16.38
CA VAL A 159 27.26 34.67 -15.69
C VAL A 159 26.05 35.60 -15.87
N THR A 160 25.55 35.74 -17.10
CA THR A 160 24.35 36.56 -17.36
C THR A 160 23.10 36.00 -16.68
N ALA A 161 22.93 34.67 -16.65
CA ALA A 161 21.82 34.03 -15.96
C ALA A 161 21.88 34.28 -14.45
N LEU A 162 23.06 34.14 -13.82
CA LEU A 162 23.21 34.41 -12.39
C LEU A 162 22.99 35.89 -12.05
N ALA A 163 23.53 36.80 -12.86
CA ALA A 163 23.28 38.23 -12.73
C ALA A 163 21.80 38.56 -12.90
N GLY A 164 21.12 37.94 -13.88
CA GLY A 164 19.69 38.08 -14.11
C GLY A 164 18.84 37.57 -12.94
N PHE A 165 19.21 36.43 -12.35
CA PHE A 165 18.56 35.90 -11.15
C PHE A 165 18.66 36.89 -9.98
N VAL A 166 19.86 37.40 -9.69
CA VAL A 166 20.05 38.41 -8.65
C VAL A 166 19.28 39.69 -8.97
N ALA A 167 19.32 40.16 -10.23
CA ALA A 167 18.60 41.36 -10.66
C ALA A 167 17.08 41.23 -10.49
N VAL A 168 16.49 40.06 -10.81
CA VAL A 168 15.07 39.79 -10.59
C VAL A 168 14.74 39.81 -9.11
N LEU A 169 15.53 39.17 -8.24
CA LEU A 169 15.29 39.20 -6.80
C LEU A 169 15.39 40.62 -6.23
N VAL A 170 16.39 41.39 -6.67
CA VAL A 170 16.55 42.80 -6.28
C VAL A 170 15.37 43.64 -6.78
N ALA A 171 14.92 43.44 -8.01
CA ALA A 171 13.76 44.15 -8.57
C ALA A 171 12.47 43.85 -7.81
N ILE A 172 12.26 42.59 -7.41
CA ILE A 172 11.13 42.19 -6.56
C ILE A 172 11.25 42.87 -5.19
N ALA A 173 12.43 42.83 -4.56
CA ALA A 173 12.64 43.49 -3.27
C ALA A 173 12.46 45.01 -3.34
N ALA A 174 12.87 45.63 -4.44
CA ALA A 174 12.74 47.07 -4.67
C ALA A 174 11.30 47.56 -4.83
N ARG A 175 10.34 46.67 -5.14
CA ARG A 175 8.90 47.03 -5.18
C ARG A 175 8.33 47.39 -3.80
N GLY A 176 9.01 47.01 -2.71
CA GLY A 176 8.51 47.20 -1.36
C GLY A 176 7.33 46.27 -1.03
N ASP A 177 6.92 46.28 0.24
CA ASP A 177 5.78 45.52 0.77
C ASP A 177 5.77 44.01 0.46
N LEU A 178 6.93 43.36 0.57
CA LEU A 178 7.03 41.91 0.37
C LEU A 178 6.15 41.12 1.35
N LEU A 179 6.00 41.63 2.58
CA LEU A 179 5.19 40.97 3.60
C LEU A 179 3.71 41.05 3.25
N GLY A 180 3.20 42.23 2.86
CA GLY A 180 1.80 42.39 2.44
C GLY A 180 1.47 41.52 1.23
N GLN A 181 2.36 41.47 0.24
CA GLN A 181 2.17 40.63 -0.94
C GLN A 181 2.29 39.13 -0.64
N ALA A 182 3.16 38.72 0.28
CA ALA A 182 3.20 37.33 0.72
C ALA A 182 1.91 36.95 1.45
N LEU A 183 1.42 37.80 2.35
CA LEU A 183 0.15 37.57 3.04
C LEU A 183 -1.03 37.48 2.06
N ALA A 184 -1.10 38.40 1.09
CA ALA A 184 -2.08 38.35 0.00
C ALA A 184 -1.98 37.06 -0.84
N GLY A 185 -0.75 36.56 -1.07
CA GLY A 185 -0.53 35.29 -1.75
C GLY A 185 -1.03 34.10 -0.94
N VAL A 186 -0.81 34.08 0.38
CA VAL A 186 -1.34 33.04 1.27
C VAL A 186 -2.86 33.07 1.28
N GLU A 187 -3.47 34.25 1.41
CA GLU A 187 -4.92 34.43 1.35
C GLU A 187 -5.50 33.92 0.01
N GLN A 188 -4.85 34.27 -1.10
CA GLN A 188 -5.24 33.79 -2.43
C GLN A 188 -5.19 32.26 -2.54
N LEU A 189 -4.17 31.61 -1.97
CA LEU A 189 -4.06 30.15 -1.92
C LEU A 189 -5.16 29.49 -1.08
N VAL A 190 -5.61 30.16 -0.01
CA VAL A 190 -6.70 29.68 0.86
C VAL A 190 -8.04 29.75 0.12
N HIS A 191 -8.27 30.81 -0.66
CA HIS A 191 -9.53 31.01 -1.39
C HIS A 191 -9.59 30.32 -2.76
N ALA A 192 -8.44 30.04 -3.38
CA ALA A 192 -8.33 29.39 -4.70
C ALA A 192 -7.42 28.14 -4.60
N PRO A 193 -7.93 27.00 -4.08
CA PRO A 193 -7.14 25.80 -3.85
C PRO A 193 -6.54 25.19 -5.13
N GLU A 194 -7.08 25.49 -6.30
CA GLU A 194 -6.52 25.10 -7.60
C GLU A 194 -5.11 25.68 -7.85
N LEU A 195 -4.78 26.82 -7.25
CA LEU A 195 -3.44 27.41 -7.34
C LEU A 195 -2.40 26.54 -6.63
N LEU A 196 -2.78 25.78 -5.61
CA LEU A 196 -1.88 24.81 -4.97
C LEU A 196 -1.49 23.70 -5.95
N LEU A 197 -2.44 23.20 -6.75
CA LEU A 197 -2.17 22.22 -7.79
C LEU A 197 -1.20 22.79 -8.84
N LEU A 198 -1.38 24.05 -9.23
CA LEU A 198 -0.48 24.73 -10.15
C LEU A 198 0.95 24.87 -9.56
N ILE A 199 1.08 25.22 -8.28
CA ILE A 199 2.38 25.27 -7.59
C ILE A 199 3.05 23.89 -7.56
N TYR A 200 2.28 22.82 -7.33
CA TYR A 200 2.81 21.45 -7.40
C TYR A 200 3.31 21.09 -8.81
N VAL A 201 2.55 21.42 -9.84
CA VAL A 201 2.96 21.22 -11.25
C VAL A 201 4.25 21.99 -11.55
N LEU A 202 4.34 23.26 -11.13
CA LEU A 202 5.54 24.07 -11.28
C LEU A 202 6.74 23.48 -10.53
N THR A 203 6.52 22.92 -9.35
CA THR A 203 7.58 22.27 -8.55
C THR A 203 8.09 20.99 -9.23
N ILE A 204 7.18 20.19 -9.79
CA ILE A 204 7.55 19.00 -10.58
C ILE A 204 8.33 19.39 -11.84
N ALA A 205 7.88 20.45 -12.53
CA ALA A 205 8.57 20.96 -13.71
C ALA A 205 9.97 21.48 -13.36
N ALA A 206 10.10 22.25 -12.27
CA ALA A 206 11.38 22.74 -11.76
C ALA A 206 12.30 21.58 -11.36
N GLY A 207 11.81 20.55 -10.66
CA GLY A 207 12.59 19.36 -10.31
C GLY A 207 13.05 18.55 -11.52
N THR A 208 12.24 18.46 -12.58
CA THR A 208 12.69 17.83 -13.83
C THR A 208 13.78 18.65 -14.51
N PHE A 209 13.60 19.98 -14.54
CA PHE A 209 14.59 20.90 -15.12
C PHE A 209 15.90 20.93 -14.32
N HIS A 210 15.82 20.78 -13.00
CA HIS A 210 16.97 20.60 -12.10
C HIS A 210 17.83 19.39 -12.52
N GLU A 211 17.22 18.22 -12.72
CA GLU A 211 17.97 17.04 -13.18
C GLU A 211 18.61 17.24 -14.56
N CYS A 212 17.97 18.01 -15.45
CA CYS A 212 18.57 18.41 -16.72
C CYS A 212 19.87 19.19 -16.50
N GLY A 213 19.93 20.02 -15.45
CA GLY A 213 21.12 20.76 -15.06
C GLY A 213 22.32 19.87 -14.74
N HIS A 214 22.12 18.81 -13.93
CA HIS A 214 23.18 17.86 -13.59
C HIS A 214 23.71 17.11 -14.81
N VAL A 215 22.83 16.54 -15.64
CA VAL A 215 23.26 15.79 -16.84
C VAL A 215 23.95 16.70 -17.86
N THR A 216 23.49 17.94 -17.99
CA THR A 216 24.09 18.95 -18.89
C THR A 216 25.48 19.34 -18.41
N ALA A 217 25.64 19.61 -17.11
CA ALA A 217 26.93 19.93 -16.50
C ALA A 217 27.93 18.77 -16.62
N CYS A 218 27.48 17.53 -16.39
CA CYS A 218 28.26 16.31 -16.56
C CYS A 218 28.81 16.19 -18.00
N ARG A 219 27.91 16.32 -18.99
CA ARG A 219 28.29 16.31 -20.41
C ARG A 219 29.21 17.46 -20.78
N TYR A 220 28.96 18.67 -20.27
CA TYR A 220 29.82 19.83 -20.52
C TYR A 220 31.23 19.62 -19.97
N GLY A 221 31.36 18.93 -18.83
CA GLY A 221 32.64 18.52 -18.24
C GLY A 221 33.40 17.46 -19.02
N GLY A 222 32.76 16.77 -19.98
CA GLY A 222 33.37 15.71 -20.78
C GLY A 222 33.02 14.29 -20.33
N ALA A 223 32.17 14.14 -19.31
CA ALA A 223 31.67 12.84 -18.82
C ALA A 223 30.35 12.44 -19.50
N ARG A 224 29.96 11.18 -19.35
CA ARG A 224 28.76 10.57 -19.94
C ARG A 224 27.63 10.44 -18.92
N PRO A 225 26.59 11.31 -18.96
CA PRO A 225 25.38 11.09 -18.16
C PRO A 225 24.66 9.80 -18.57
N GLY A 226 24.12 9.11 -17.58
CA GLY A 226 23.28 7.93 -17.72
C GLY A 226 21.78 8.26 -17.71
N ASP A 227 20.99 7.33 -17.19
CA ASP A 227 19.53 7.45 -17.15
C ASP A 227 19.05 8.53 -16.17
N MET A 228 17.95 9.20 -16.52
CA MET A 228 17.19 10.07 -15.62
C MET A 228 15.87 9.42 -15.26
N GLY A 229 15.36 9.68 -14.08
CA GLY A 229 14.22 8.94 -13.59
C GLY A 229 13.59 9.47 -12.31
N VAL A 230 12.72 8.65 -11.76
CA VAL A 230 12.05 8.89 -10.48
C VAL A 230 12.36 7.72 -9.55
N GLY A 231 12.65 8.03 -8.29
CA GLY A 231 12.81 7.06 -7.22
C GLY A 231 12.06 7.47 -5.96
N LEU A 232 12.17 6.64 -4.92
CA LEU A 232 11.61 6.92 -3.61
C LEU A 232 12.72 7.13 -2.60
N TYR A 233 12.78 8.34 -2.05
CA TYR A 233 13.66 8.70 -0.94
C TYR A 233 12.88 8.56 0.38
N ILE A 234 13.06 7.42 1.06
CA ILE A 234 12.30 6.99 2.24
C ILE A 234 10.81 6.81 1.94
N VAL A 235 10.07 7.91 1.82
CA VAL A 235 8.63 7.97 1.43
C VAL A 235 8.35 9.03 0.37
N TRP A 236 9.28 9.95 0.13
CA TRP A 236 9.08 11.07 -0.80
C TRP A 236 9.50 10.68 -2.21
N PRO A 237 8.69 11.00 -3.23
CA PRO A 237 9.15 10.89 -4.62
C PRO A 237 10.29 11.88 -4.84
N ALA A 238 11.35 11.40 -5.49
CA ALA A 238 12.50 12.21 -5.85
C ALA A 238 12.89 11.93 -7.31
N PHE A 239 13.19 12.98 -8.06
CA PHE A 239 13.82 12.84 -9.34
C PHE A 239 15.29 12.45 -9.14
N TYR A 240 15.88 11.78 -10.12
CA TYR A 240 17.30 11.50 -10.11
C TYR A 240 17.87 11.51 -11.52
N SER A 241 19.15 11.83 -11.59
CA SER A 241 19.98 11.67 -12.78
C SER A 241 21.22 10.85 -12.44
N THR A 242 21.57 9.94 -13.33
CA THR A 242 22.76 9.10 -13.15
C THR A 242 23.97 9.84 -13.68
N VAL A 243 24.74 10.46 -12.80
CA VAL A 243 25.96 11.21 -13.14
C VAL A 243 27.22 10.55 -12.58
N THR A 244 27.19 9.25 -12.29
CA THR A 244 28.33 8.49 -11.74
C THR A 244 29.62 8.64 -12.56
N ASP A 245 29.50 8.83 -13.87
CA ASP A 245 30.65 9.05 -14.74
C ASP A 245 31.41 10.36 -14.45
N SER A 246 30.80 11.30 -13.71
CA SER A 246 31.45 12.55 -13.30
C SER A 246 32.70 12.32 -12.46
N TYR A 247 32.84 11.18 -11.78
CA TYR A 247 34.01 10.87 -10.95
C TYR A 247 35.34 10.82 -11.73
N ARG A 248 35.31 10.68 -13.07
CA ARG A 248 36.51 10.79 -13.93
C ARG A 248 36.98 12.24 -14.13
N LEU A 249 36.15 13.22 -13.79
CA LEU A 249 36.45 14.64 -13.95
C LEU A 249 37.31 15.16 -12.80
N SER A 250 37.99 16.29 -13.03
CA SER A 250 38.66 17.06 -11.97
C SER A 250 37.64 17.62 -10.97
N ARG A 251 38.11 18.10 -9.81
CA ARG A 251 37.25 18.69 -8.77
C ARG A 251 36.28 19.75 -9.32
N ILE A 252 36.75 20.61 -10.21
CA ILE A 252 35.93 21.66 -10.83
C ILE A 252 34.84 21.07 -11.72
N GLY A 253 35.13 19.99 -12.45
CA GLY A 253 34.14 19.31 -13.29
C GLY A 253 33.06 18.61 -12.47
N ARG A 254 33.44 18.00 -11.34
CA ARG A 254 32.50 17.38 -10.40
C ARG A 254 31.61 18.39 -9.70
N LEU A 255 32.21 19.44 -9.10
CA LEU A 255 31.47 20.54 -8.49
C LEU A 255 30.51 21.24 -9.47
N ARG A 256 30.90 21.39 -10.74
CA ARG A 256 29.99 21.92 -11.77
C ARG A 256 28.80 20.99 -11.99
N THR A 257 29.04 19.67 -11.97
CA THR A 257 27.99 18.66 -12.12
C THR A 257 27.01 18.74 -10.97
N ASP A 258 27.49 18.82 -9.73
CA ASP A 258 26.63 18.90 -8.53
C ASP A 258 25.89 20.25 -8.43
N LEU A 259 26.52 21.36 -8.82
CA LEU A 259 25.86 22.68 -8.85
C LEU A 259 24.92 22.86 -10.05
N GLY A 260 24.96 21.94 -11.03
CA GLY A 260 24.20 22.03 -12.27
C GLY A 260 22.70 22.12 -12.02
N GLY A 261 22.17 21.29 -11.11
CA GLY A 261 20.75 21.31 -10.77
C GLY A 261 20.31 22.61 -10.10
N VAL A 262 21.07 23.09 -9.11
CA VAL A 262 20.80 24.38 -8.45
C VAL A 262 20.86 25.55 -9.44
N TYR A 263 21.82 25.53 -10.36
CA TYR A 263 21.90 26.54 -11.42
C TYR A 263 20.64 26.55 -12.30
N PHE A 264 20.11 25.39 -12.67
CA PHE A 264 18.89 25.29 -13.46
C PHE A 264 17.65 25.74 -12.68
N ASN A 265 17.60 25.48 -11.36
CA ASN A 265 16.58 26.07 -10.50
C ASN A 265 16.63 27.61 -10.53
N ALA A 266 17.82 28.20 -10.48
CA ALA A 266 17.96 29.66 -10.58
C ALA A 266 17.43 30.20 -11.91
N VAL A 267 17.74 29.52 -13.03
CA VAL A 267 17.19 29.87 -14.35
C VAL A 267 15.67 29.77 -14.39
N PHE A 268 15.09 28.72 -13.81
CA PHE A 268 13.64 28.56 -13.72
C PHE A 268 12.99 29.70 -12.89
N MET A 269 13.63 30.04 -11.77
CA MET A 269 13.18 31.12 -10.89
C MET A 269 13.28 32.51 -11.53
N ILE A 270 14.19 32.75 -12.49
CA ILE A 270 14.17 33.97 -13.31
C ILE A 270 12.85 34.08 -14.06
N GLY A 271 12.44 33.02 -14.75
CA GLY A 271 11.18 33.00 -15.50
C GLY A 271 9.96 33.24 -14.61
N LEU A 272 9.92 32.57 -13.45
CA LEU A 272 8.85 32.74 -12.47
C LEU A 272 8.82 34.16 -11.88
N GLY A 273 9.99 34.70 -11.54
CA GLY A 273 10.11 36.06 -11.01
C GLY A 273 9.75 37.12 -12.03
N LEU A 274 10.15 36.96 -13.30
CA LEU A 274 9.73 37.85 -14.40
C LEU A 274 8.22 37.78 -14.64
N LEU A 275 7.62 36.59 -14.55
CA LEU A 275 6.17 36.42 -14.65
C LEU A 275 5.44 37.12 -13.50
N TYR A 276 5.96 37.01 -12.27
CA TYR A 276 5.45 37.76 -11.13
C TYR A 276 5.60 39.28 -11.33
N LEU A 277 6.75 39.74 -11.83
CA LEU A 277 6.97 41.16 -12.12
C LEU A 277 5.98 41.66 -13.19
N TYR A 278 5.68 40.86 -14.20
CA TYR A 278 4.73 41.22 -15.27
C TYR A 278 3.27 41.21 -14.81
N THR A 279 2.84 40.18 -14.09
CA THR A 279 1.43 39.96 -13.73
C THR A 279 1.01 40.59 -12.41
N GLY A 280 1.94 40.77 -11.47
CA GLY A 280 1.67 41.23 -10.11
C GLY A 280 0.90 40.23 -9.24
N GLN A 281 0.73 38.98 -9.68
CA GLN A 281 -0.07 37.98 -8.97
C GLN A 281 0.62 37.52 -7.67
N PRO A 282 0.02 37.70 -6.48
CA PRO A 282 0.65 37.41 -5.19
C PRO A 282 1.05 35.93 -5.00
N TRP A 283 0.27 34.98 -5.52
CA TRP A 283 0.58 33.55 -5.40
C TRP A 283 1.90 33.15 -6.08
N LEU A 284 2.34 33.85 -7.13
CA LEU A 284 3.62 33.59 -7.79
C LEU A 284 4.81 33.93 -6.89
N LEU A 285 4.65 34.94 -6.02
CA LEU A 285 5.66 35.29 -5.03
C LEU A 285 5.80 34.17 -3.98
N ILE A 286 4.69 33.57 -3.56
CA ILE A 286 4.69 32.40 -2.67
C ILE A 286 5.34 31.19 -3.35
N ALA A 287 5.03 30.94 -4.62
CA ALA A 287 5.69 29.89 -5.40
C ALA A 287 7.21 30.11 -5.49
N LEU A 288 7.64 31.36 -5.75
CA LEU A 288 9.06 31.73 -5.82
C LEU A 288 9.76 31.56 -4.48
N PHE A 289 9.17 32.01 -3.36
CA PHE A 289 9.72 31.79 -2.03
C PHE A 289 9.78 30.31 -1.66
N GLY A 290 8.77 29.53 -2.05
CA GLY A 290 8.78 28.06 -1.91
C GLY A 290 9.96 27.43 -2.64
N MET A 291 10.20 27.81 -3.91
CA MET A 291 11.33 27.32 -4.70
C MET A 291 12.69 27.78 -4.17
N LEU A 292 12.79 29.01 -3.67
CA LEU A 292 14.00 29.49 -2.97
C LEU A 292 14.27 28.67 -1.71
N GLY A 293 13.25 28.44 -0.89
CA GLY A 293 13.35 27.60 0.31
C GLY A 293 13.73 26.15 -0.01
N GLU A 294 13.16 25.57 -1.07
CA GLU A 294 13.52 24.25 -1.60
C GLU A 294 14.99 24.21 -2.02
N THR A 295 15.44 25.17 -2.81
CA THR A 295 16.82 25.28 -3.29
C THR A 295 17.80 25.47 -2.14
N LEU A 296 17.47 26.28 -1.14
CA LEU A 296 18.28 26.43 0.07
C LEU A 296 18.38 25.12 0.86
N ARG A 297 17.28 24.36 0.93
CA ARG A 297 17.28 23.05 1.60
C ARG A 297 18.20 22.05 0.90
N GLN A 298 18.30 22.10 -0.43
CA GLN A 298 19.22 21.24 -1.20
C GLN A 298 20.68 21.43 -0.79
N PHE A 299 21.07 22.64 -0.33
CA PHE A 299 22.42 22.90 0.17
C PHE A 299 22.69 22.34 1.57
N ILE A 300 21.67 21.94 2.33
CA ILE A 300 21.86 21.40 3.69
C ILE A 300 22.46 19.99 3.59
N PRO A 301 23.73 19.78 3.98
CA PRO A 301 24.43 18.50 3.79
C PRO A 301 24.09 17.50 4.90
N ALA A 302 22.82 17.42 5.32
CA ALA A 302 22.35 16.53 6.39
C ALA A 302 21.88 15.16 5.87
N ILE A 303 21.42 15.14 4.63
CA ILE A 303 20.93 13.96 3.89
C ILE A 303 21.58 13.94 2.49
N ARG A 304 21.40 12.87 1.69
CA ARG A 304 21.97 12.75 0.33
C ARG A 304 21.26 13.67 -0.69
N LEU A 305 21.28 14.97 -0.42
CA LEU A 305 20.89 16.04 -1.34
C LEU A 305 22.14 16.62 -2.02
N ASP A 306 21.98 17.56 -2.95
CA ASP A 306 23.07 18.17 -3.69
C ASP A 306 24.18 18.72 -2.79
N GLY A 307 23.83 19.38 -1.69
CA GLY A 307 24.78 19.94 -0.72
C GLY A 307 25.73 18.91 -0.13
N TYR A 308 25.27 17.65 0.03
CA TYR A 308 26.14 16.55 0.45
C TYR A 308 27.17 16.21 -0.61
N TYR A 309 26.75 16.12 -1.89
CA TYR A 309 27.65 15.81 -3.01
C TYR A 309 28.63 16.97 -3.27
N ILE A 310 28.15 18.21 -3.25
CA ILE A 310 28.98 19.42 -3.33
C ILE A 310 30.06 19.41 -2.23
N LEU A 311 29.68 19.10 -0.98
CA LEU A 311 30.65 19.03 0.11
C LEU A 311 31.62 17.86 -0.08
N ALA A 312 31.14 16.70 -0.52
CA ALA A 312 31.95 15.50 -0.77
C ALA A 312 33.00 15.76 -1.86
N ASP A 313 32.61 16.41 -2.96
CA ASP A 313 33.49 16.74 -4.07
C ASP A 313 34.40 17.93 -3.78
N LEU A 314 33.92 18.92 -3.01
CA LEU A 314 34.76 20.00 -2.51
C LEU A 314 35.89 19.42 -1.65
N VAL A 315 35.57 18.47 -0.76
CA VAL A 315 36.50 17.77 0.14
C VAL A 315 37.37 16.75 -0.59
N GLY A 316 36.88 16.19 -1.71
CA GLY A 316 37.54 15.12 -2.44
C GLY A 316 37.38 13.75 -1.77
N VAL A 317 36.27 13.50 -1.07
CA VAL A 317 35.95 12.23 -0.41
C VAL A 317 34.50 11.84 -0.76
N PRO A 318 34.29 10.87 -1.67
CA PRO A 318 32.95 10.56 -2.20
C PRO A 318 31.89 10.08 -1.20
N GLU A 319 32.29 9.45 -0.09
CA GLU A 319 31.36 8.89 0.90
C GLU A 319 31.63 9.45 2.30
N LEU A 320 31.15 10.68 2.55
CA LEU A 320 31.30 11.39 3.82
C LEU A 320 30.60 10.68 4.99
N PHE A 321 29.45 10.02 4.75
CA PHE A 321 28.73 9.32 5.83
C PHE A 321 29.54 8.19 6.47
N GLY A 322 30.47 7.58 5.73
CA GLY A 322 31.40 6.59 6.27
C GLY A 322 32.36 7.15 7.33
N TYR A 323 32.49 8.49 7.41
CA TYR A 323 33.35 9.19 8.36
C TYR A 323 32.61 9.75 9.57
N VAL A 324 31.28 9.66 9.66
CA VAL A 324 30.50 10.21 10.78
C VAL A 324 30.96 9.64 12.13
N TRP A 325 31.00 8.30 12.26
CA TRP A 325 31.46 7.66 13.50
C TRP A 325 32.96 7.88 13.75
N PRO A 326 33.87 7.66 12.79
CA PRO A 326 35.29 7.98 12.95
C PRO A 326 35.56 9.42 13.41
N ALA A 327 34.88 10.41 12.83
CA ALA A 327 34.99 11.81 13.20
C ALA A 327 34.44 12.07 14.61
N LEU A 328 33.23 11.58 14.93
CA LEU A 328 32.64 11.73 16.27
C LEU A 328 33.56 11.13 17.34
N SER A 329 34.11 9.94 17.09
CA SER A 329 35.04 9.25 18.01
C SER A 329 36.33 10.02 18.26
N THR A 330 36.74 10.89 17.33
CA THR A 330 37.94 11.72 17.42
C THR A 330 37.68 13.00 18.23
N VAL A 331 36.43 13.49 18.26
CA VAL A 331 36.03 14.66 19.06
C VAL A 331 35.79 14.29 20.53
N LEU A 332 35.56 13.00 20.82
CA LEU A 332 35.37 12.48 22.18
C LEU A 332 36.69 12.54 22.99
N PRO A 333 36.70 13.19 24.17
CA PRO A 333 37.89 13.31 25.01
C PRO A 333 38.49 11.95 25.38
N GLY A 334 39.83 11.84 25.33
CA GLY A 334 40.56 10.65 25.79
C GLY A 334 40.67 9.48 24.80
N ARG A 335 40.24 9.64 23.55
CA ARG A 335 40.40 8.61 22.50
C ARG A 335 41.43 8.99 21.43
N PRO A 336 42.25 8.03 20.94
CA PRO A 336 43.15 8.29 19.83
C PRO A 336 42.37 8.55 18.53
N THR A 337 42.94 9.36 17.63
CA THR A 337 42.33 9.65 16.33
C THR A 337 42.13 8.36 15.53
N HIS A 338 40.90 8.16 15.05
CA HIS A 338 40.54 6.96 14.30
C HIS A 338 41.42 6.81 13.03
N PRO A 339 41.92 5.60 12.68
CA PRO A 339 42.82 5.38 11.53
C PRO A 339 42.31 5.99 10.21
N LYS A 340 41.05 5.75 9.85
CA LYS A 340 40.41 6.38 8.67
C LYS A 340 40.49 7.91 8.62
N VAL A 341 40.47 8.59 9.77
CA VAL A 341 40.56 10.06 9.83
C VAL A 341 42.01 10.53 9.69
N ARG A 342 42.98 9.69 10.03
CA ARG A 342 44.42 9.94 9.83
C ARG A 342 44.83 9.85 8.36
N GLU A 343 44.14 9.03 7.58
CA GLU A 343 44.35 8.93 6.12
C GLU A 343 43.93 10.20 5.36
N LEU A 344 43.15 11.10 5.99
CA LEU A 344 42.68 12.34 5.38
C LEU A 344 43.72 13.46 5.48
N ARG A 345 43.81 14.27 4.42
CA ARG A 345 44.58 15.51 4.43
C ARG A 345 44.10 16.46 5.55
N PRO A 346 44.97 17.34 6.10
CA PRO A 346 44.61 18.17 7.25
C PRO A 346 43.38 19.06 7.04
N TRP A 347 43.22 19.64 5.85
CA TRP A 347 42.06 20.49 5.54
C TRP A 347 40.78 19.64 5.39
N ALA A 348 40.83 18.51 4.68
CA ALA A 348 39.70 17.60 4.49
C ALA A 348 39.19 17.07 5.84
N ARG A 349 40.12 16.69 6.73
CA ARG A 349 39.82 16.32 8.11
C ARG A 349 39.11 17.43 8.88
N ARG A 350 39.58 18.69 8.83
CA ARG A 350 38.94 19.81 9.52
C ARG A 350 37.51 20.06 9.02
N VAL A 351 37.30 20.00 7.70
CA VAL A 351 35.97 20.17 7.10
C VAL A 351 35.03 19.04 7.52
N ILE A 352 35.46 17.77 7.43
CA ILE A 352 34.65 16.62 7.82
C ILE A 352 34.30 16.66 9.31
N VAL A 353 35.27 16.94 10.19
CA VAL A 353 35.03 17.05 11.63
C VAL A 353 34.08 18.21 11.95
N GLY A 354 34.28 19.37 11.34
CA GLY A 354 33.40 20.53 11.51
C GLY A 354 31.97 20.26 11.02
N TRP A 355 31.83 19.61 9.86
CA TRP A 355 30.54 19.18 9.33
C TRP A 355 29.83 18.20 10.27
N VAL A 356 30.53 17.18 10.79
CA VAL A 356 29.94 16.23 11.76
C VAL A 356 29.55 16.93 13.05
N ALA A 357 30.40 17.83 13.56
CA ALA A 357 30.14 18.61 14.78
C ALA A 357 28.95 19.58 14.61
N LEU A 358 28.62 20.00 13.39
CA LEU A 358 27.44 20.82 13.11
C LEU A 358 26.18 19.97 12.88
N VAL A 359 26.26 18.97 11.99
CA VAL A 359 25.10 18.22 11.50
C VAL A 359 24.55 17.27 12.56
N VAL A 360 25.41 16.54 13.29
CA VAL A 360 24.93 15.55 14.27
C VAL A 360 24.14 16.21 15.41
N PRO A 361 24.63 17.29 16.07
CA PRO A 361 23.84 17.99 17.06
C PRO A 361 22.57 18.63 16.49
N THR A 362 22.64 19.21 15.29
CA THR A 362 21.46 19.80 14.63
C THR A 362 20.37 18.76 14.37
N LEU A 363 20.73 17.59 13.84
CA LEU A 363 19.80 16.47 13.65
C LEU A 363 19.26 15.95 14.99
N LEU A 364 20.09 15.91 16.03
CA LEU A 364 19.66 15.52 17.37
C LEU A 364 18.64 16.52 17.94
N VAL A 365 18.89 17.83 17.79
CA VAL A 365 17.95 18.89 18.18
C VAL A 365 16.63 18.75 17.42
N TYR A 366 16.66 18.54 16.09
CA TYR A 366 15.43 18.31 15.32
C TYR A 366 14.69 17.05 15.77
N PHE A 367 15.42 15.97 16.08
CA PHE A 367 14.81 14.74 16.58
C PHE A 367 14.18 14.93 17.96
N ILE A 368 14.87 15.58 18.90
CA ILE A 368 14.34 15.90 20.22
C ILE A 368 13.14 16.84 20.10
N ALA A 369 13.25 17.91 19.31
CA ALA A 369 12.16 18.84 19.06
C ALA A 369 10.94 18.11 18.47
N PHE A 370 11.15 17.22 17.49
CA PHE A 370 10.08 16.38 16.95
C PHE A 370 9.41 15.54 18.05
N LEU A 371 10.17 14.88 18.93
CA LEU A 371 9.62 14.09 20.03
C LEU A 371 8.86 14.93 21.06
N VAL A 372 9.33 16.15 21.36
CA VAL A 372 8.66 17.09 22.28
C VAL A 372 7.38 17.68 21.67
N LEU A 373 7.39 17.99 20.38
CA LEU A 373 6.23 18.51 19.65
C LEU A 373 5.20 17.42 19.33
N LEU A 374 5.64 16.16 19.20
CA LEU A 374 4.78 15.02 18.84
C LEU A 374 3.46 14.94 19.64
N PRO A 375 3.45 14.97 20.99
CA PRO A 375 2.19 14.91 21.76
C PRO A 375 1.27 16.10 21.55
N HIS A 376 1.79 17.24 21.07
CA HIS A 376 1.02 18.45 20.80
C HIS A 376 0.46 18.46 19.37
N VAL A 377 1.27 18.00 18.40
CA VAL A 377 0.89 17.96 16.99
C VAL A 377 -0.06 16.80 16.69
N LEU A 378 0.14 15.64 17.33
CA LEU A 378 -0.63 14.44 17.03
C LEU A 378 -2.15 14.63 17.24
N PRO A 379 -2.64 15.25 18.33
CA PRO A 379 -4.07 15.54 18.48
C PRO A 379 -4.61 16.51 17.43
N VAL A 380 -3.81 17.53 17.03
CA VAL A 380 -4.22 18.50 16.01
C VAL A 380 -4.36 17.82 14.66
N VAL A 381 -3.37 17.03 14.26
CA VAL A 381 -3.43 16.24 13.03
C VAL A 381 -4.55 15.23 13.08
N TRP A 382 -4.79 14.59 14.23
CA TRP A 382 -5.91 13.66 14.39
C TRP A 382 -7.26 14.35 14.19
N ARG A 383 -7.45 15.55 14.75
CA ARG A 383 -8.68 16.33 14.52
C ARG A 383 -8.81 16.79 13.06
N ALA A 384 -7.72 17.26 12.45
CA ALA A 384 -7.71 17.66 11.04
C ALA A 384 -8.03 16.47 10.12
N PHE A 385 -7.46 15.30 10.41
CA PHE A 385 -7.78 14.04 9.75
C PHE A 385 -9.28 13.76 9.85
N LEU A 386 -9.86 13.76 11.06
CA LEU A 386 -11.31 13.57 11.23
C LEU A 386 -12.16 14.64 10.51
N GLY A 387 -11.69 15.89 10.42
CA GLY A 387 -12.38 16.97 9.70
C GLY A 387 -12.40 16.79 8.18
N TYR A 388 -11.25 16.46 7.57
CA TYR A 388 -11.17 16.14 6.14
C TYR A 388 -12.05 14.94 5.79
N LEU A 389 -12.12 13.98 6.69
CA LEU A 389 -12.97 12.81 6.53
C LEU A 389 -14.47 13.14 6.52
N GLY A 390 -14.93 14.04 7.39
CA GLY A 390 -16.32 14.51 7.36
C GLY A 390 -16.65 15.29 6.08
N THR A 391 -15.70 16.09 5.59
CA THR A 391 -15.85 16.83 4.32
C THR A 391 -15.96 15.87 3.13
N LEU A 392 -15.12 14.83 3.12
CA LEU A 392 -15.11 13.80 2.09
C LEU A 392 -16.38 12.93 2.12
N ASP A 393 -16.87 12.53 3.30
CA ASP A 393 -18.16 11.82 3.43
C ASP A 393 -19.32 12.67 2.88
N THR A 394 -19.32 13.97 3.17
CA THR A 394 -20.33 14.90 2.64
C THR A 394 -20.25 15.02 1.12
N ALA A 395 -19.04 15.24 0.57
CA ALA A 395 -18.81 15.37 -0.86
C ALA A 395 -19.19 14.10 -1.64
N LEU A 396 -18.92 12.92 -1.08
CA LEU A 396 -19.33 11.64 -1.66
C LEU A 396 -20.85 11.46 -1.63
N ARG A 397 -21.52 11.88 -0.55
CA ARG A 397 -22.99 11.83 -0.46
C ARG A 397 -23.68 12.78 -1.43
N THR A 398 -23.06 13.92 -1.73
CA THR A 398 -23.59 14.91 -2.67
C THR A 398 -23.17 14.67 -4.12
N GLY A 399 -22.26 13.72 -4.38
CA GLY A 399 -21.74 13.43 -5.72
C GLY A 399 -20.74 14.46 -6.25
N ASP A 400 -20.13 15.27 -5.38
CA ASP A 400 -19.12 16.26 -5.77
C ASP A 400 -17.75 15.59 -5.99
N VAL A 401 -17.47 15.28 -7.26
CA VAL A 401 -16.25 14.58 -7.70
C VAL A 401 -14.98 15.39 -7.42
N VAL A 402 -15.02 16.71 -7.56
CA VAL A 402 -13.84 17.57 -7.43
C VAL A 402 -13.43 17.66 -5.97
N THR A 403 -14.38 17.98 -5.09
CA THR A 403 -14.13 18.02 -3.64
C THR A 403 -13.72 16.65 -3.12
N SER A 404 -14.28 15.57 -3.68
CA SER A 404 -13.88 14.21 -3.33
C SER A 404 -12.42 13.90 -3.70
N ALA A 405 -12.00 14.25 -4.92
CA ALA A 405 -10.63 14.03 -5.37
C ALA A 405 -9.61 14.86 -4.58
N VAL A 406 -9.93 16.13 -4.31
CA VAL A 406 -9.08 17.01 -3.49
C VAL A 406 -8.99 16.51 -2.05
N GLY A 407 -10.12 16.12 -1.44
CA GLY A 407 -10.16 15.60 -0.08
C GLY A 407 -9.33 14.31 0.08
N VAL A 408 -9.40 13.40 -0.90
CA VAL A 408 -8.55 12.20 -0.96
C VAL A 408 -7.07 12.57 -1.02
N PHE A 409 -6.70 13.50 -1.90
CA PHE A 409 -5.32 13.91 -2.05
C PHE A 409 -4.77 14.59 -0.80
N GLN A 410 -5.56 15.47 -0.16
CA GLN A 410 -5.22 16.12 1.11
C GLN A 410 -5.02 15.09 2.23
N LEU A 411 -5.90 14.08 2.32
CA LEU A 411 -5.79 13.01 3.31
C LEU A 411 -4.50 12.20 3.09
N PHE A 412 -4.18 11.88 1.84
CA PHE A 412 -2.94 11.20 1.48
C PHE A 412 -1.71 12.00 1.93
N LEU A 413 -1.66 13.30 1.60
CA LEU A 413 -0.57 14.18 2.00
C LEU A 413 -0.47 14.34 3.53
N LEU A 414 -1.60 14.36 4.23
CA LEU A 414 -1.63 14.45 5.70
C LEU A 414 -1.02 13.20 6.35
N VAL A 415 -1.28 12.01 5.80
CA VAL A 415 -0.81 10.72 6.33
C VAL A 415 0.65 10.42 5.98
N LEU A 416 1.13 10.89 4.81
CA LEU A 416 2.44 10.55 4.27
C LEU A 416 3.63 10.82 5.23
N PRO A 417 3.74 11.97 5.92
CA PRO A 417 4.83 12.25 6.86
C PRO A 417 4.87 11.25 8.03
N TRP A 418 3.71 10.78 8.49
CA TRP A 418 3.59 9.84 9.61
C TRP A 418 4.04 8.44 9.20
N VAL A 419 3.71 8.03 7.98
CA VAL A 419 4.25 6.79 7.40
C VAL A 419 5.78 6.88 7.34
N GLY A 420 6.31 8.02 6.89
CA GLY A 420 7.75 8.30 6.90
C GLY A 420 8.37 8.21 8.29
N ALA A 421 7.73 8.82 9.30
CA ALA A 421 8.20 8.79 10.69
C ALA A 421 8.24 7.37 11.27
N VAL A 422 7.22 6.55 11.03
CA VAL A 422 7.17 5.14 11.46
C VAL A 422 8.25 4.32 10.79
N LEU A 423 8.46 4.49 9.47
CA LEU A 423 9.53 3.81 8.75
C LEU A 423 10.91 4.20 9.26
N MET A 424 11.15 5.50 9.49
CA MET A 424 12.40 5.99 10.06
C MET A 424 12.65 5.47 11.47
N ALA A 425 11.64 5.47 12.34
CA ALA A 425 11.74 4.89 13.68
C ALA A 425 12.07 3.38 13.62
N GLY A 426 11.50 2.65 12.67
CA GLY A 426 11.82 1.24 12.42
C GLY A 426 13.27 1.02 11.97
N LEU A 427 13.78 1.86 11.07
CA LEU A 427 15.18 1.80 10.59
C LEU A 427 16.17 2.13 11.72
N ILE A 428 15.93 3.21 12.47
CA ILE A 428 16.75 3.63 13.60
C ILE A 428 16.71 2.57 14.71
N GLY A 429 15.52 2.06 15.04
CA GLY A 429 15.35 0.99 16.02
C GLY A 429 16.10 -0.28 15.64
N GLY A 430 16.11 -0.65 14.35
CA GLY A 430 16.90 -1.77 13.84
C GLY A 430 18.40 -1.57 14.05
N GLN A 431 18.93 -0.37 13.77
CA GLN A 431 20.33 0.00 13.97
C GLN A 431 20.74 0.00 15.45
N LEU A 432 19.96 0.68 16.30
CA LEU A 432 20.20 0.74 17.75
C LEU A 432 20.23 -0.65 18.38
N ARG A 433 19.38 -1.55 17.90
CA ARG A 433 19.36 -2.94 18.34
C ARG A 433 20.60 -3.73 17.95
N GLN A 434 21.08 -3.57 16.72
CA GLN A 434 22.32 -4.21 16.30
C GLN A 434 23.48 -3.75 17.17
N LEU A 435 23.55 -2.45 17.48
CA LEU A 435 24.53 -1.89 18.40
C LEU A 435 24.37 -2.44 19.83
N ALA A 436 23.15 -2.55 20.34
CA ALA A 436 22.89 -3.09 21.68
C ALA A 436 23.22 -4.59 21.80
N ALA A 437 22.93 -5.37 20.76
CA ALA A 437 23.28 -6.79 20.71
C ALA A 437 24.80 -7.01 20.71
N VAL A 438 25.54 -6.22 19.90
CA VAL A 438 27.00 -6.34 19.77
C VAL A 438 27.73 -5.80 21.00
N ARG A 439 27.26 -4.70 21.60
CA ARG A 439 28.00 -4.00 22.66
C ARG A 439 27.59 -4.39 24.08
N TRP A 440 26.36 -4.83 24.31
CA TRP A 440 25.85 -5.19 25.64
C TRP A 440 25.44 -6.66 25.78
N GLY A 441 25.68 -7.50 24.78
CA GLY A 441 25.44 -8.96 24.88
C GLY A 441 23.98 -9.32 25.14
N TRP A 442 23.04 -8.43 24.80
CA TRP A 442 21.64 -8.57 25.18
C TRP A 442 20.98 -9.68 24.35
N GLN A 443 20.81 -10.87 24.94
CA GLN A 443 20.34 -12.07 24.24
C GLN A 443 18.94 -11.90 23.62
N TRP A 444 18.11 -11.02 24.18
CA TRP A 444 16.78 -10.67 23.65
C TRP A 444 16.85 -9.78 22.40
N ALA A 445 18.00 -9.15 22.13
CA ALA A 445 18.24 -8.38 20.91
C ALA A 445 18.72 -9.27 19.74
N ALA A 446 19.05 -10.55 20.00
CA ALA A 446 19.48 -11.49 18.98
C ALA A 446 18.43 -11.66 17.87
N PRO A 447 18.84 -11.75 16.59
CA PRO A 447 17.91 -11.81 15.45
C PRO A 447 16.87 -12.94 15.57
N ALA A 448 17.27 -14.10 16.09
CA ALA A 448 16.44 -15.30 16.17
C ALA A 448 15.24 -15.14 17.12
N ALA A 449 15.44 -14.63 18.35
CA ALA A 449 14.37 -14.42 19.33
C ALA A 449 13.27 -13.50 18.79
N TRP A 450 13.65 -12.47 18.05
CA TRP A 450 12.72 -11.53 17.44
C TRP A 450 11.95 -12.06 16.25
N THR A 451 12.47 -13.06 15.52
CA THR A 451 11.66 -13.72 14.49
C THR A 451 10.48 -14.47 15.10
N THR A 452 10.68 -15.09 16.26
CA THR A 452 9.63 -15.76 17.03
C THR A 452 8.63 -14.74 17.58
N VAL A 453 9.09 -13.67 18.22
CA VAL A 453 8.22 -12.59 18.73
C VAL A 453 7.42 -11.95 17.61
N ARG A 454 8.02 -11.64 16.45
CA ARG A 454 7.30 -11.09 15.29
C ARG A 454 6.25 -12.06 14.75
N ARG A 455 6.54 -13.35 14.73
CA ARG A 455 5.57 -14.38 14.30
C ARG A 455 4.40 -14.48 15.27
N VAL A 456 4.67 -14.51 16.58
CA VAL A 456 3.64 -14.57 17.62
C VAL A 456 2.79 -13.29 17.62
N ALA A 457 3.42 -12.11 17.56
CA ALA A 457 2.74 -10.84 17.47
C ALA A 457 1.89 -10.74 16.19
N ALA A 458 2.41 -11.18 15.03
CA ALA A 458 1.65 -11.18 13.79
C ALA A 458 0.46 -12.16 13.83
N LEU A 459 0.61 -13.33 14.46
CA LEU A 459 -0.51 -14.25 14.69
C LEU A 459 -1.55 -13.64 15.65
N GLY A 460 -1.09 -12.97 16.71
CA GLY A 460 -1.95 -12.23 17.65
C GLY A 460 -2.71 -11.10 16.96
N ILE A 461 -2.07 -10.35 16.06
CA ILE A 461 -2.70 -9.30 15.25
C ILE A 461 -3.75 -9.90 14.32
N VAL A 462 -3.45 -10.99 13.61
CA VAL A 462 -4.42 -11.66 12.73
C VAL A 462 -5.62 -12.18 13.52
N GLY A 463 -5.39 -12.82 14.67
CA GLY A 463 -6.46 -13.29 15.56
C GLY A 463 -7.30 -12.13 16.14
N GLY A 464 -6.64 -11.05 16.56
CA GLY A 464 -7.29 -9.84 17.06
C GLY A 464 -8.14 -9.15 16.00
N LEU A 465 -7.65 -9.04 14.76
CA LEU A 465 -8.40 -8.47 13.63
C LEU A 465 -9.60 -9.35 13.26
N ALA A 466 -9.45 -10.68 13.30
CA ALA A 466 -10.54 -11.63 13.08
C ALA A 466 -11.65 -11.51 14.13
N GLY A 467 -11.27 -11.44 15.41
CA GLY A 467 -12.22 -11.17 16.50
C GLY A 467 -12.88 -9.80 16.36
N ALA A 468 -12.11 -8.76 16.01
CA ALA A 468 -12.61 -7.42 15.81
C ALA A 468 -13.62 -7.31 14.66
N LEU A 469 -13.42 -8.03 13.55
CA LEU A 469 -14.39 -8.08 12.44
C LEU A 469 -15.73 -8.65 12.91
N VAL A 470 -15.70 -9.81 13.57
CA VAL A 470 -16.92 -10.49 14.06
C VAL A 470 -17.63 -9.62 15.09
N TRP A 471 -16.89 -9.05 16.04
CA TRP A 471 -17.43 -8.13 17.04
C TRP A 471 -18.09 -6.92 16.38
N ARG A 472 -17.42 -6.28 15.42
CA ARG A 472 -17.93 -5.10 14.73
C ARG A 472 -19.17 -5.42 13.89
N VAL A 473 -19.19 -6.57 13.20
CA VAL A 473 -20.37 -7.04 12.46
C VAL A 473 -21.54 -7.26 13.41
N GLY A 474 -21.33 -7.86 14.58
CA GLY A 474 -22.38 -8.01 15.61
C GLY A 474 -22.90 -6.66 16.13
N ALA A 475 -22.00 -5.73 16.44
CA ALA A 475 -22.38 -4.40 16.92
C ALA A 475 -23.15 -3.58 15.87
N VAL A 476 -22.77 -3.70 14.59
CA VAL A 476 -23.49 -3.06 13.48
C VAL A 476 -24.83 -3.76 13.23
N ALA A 477 -24.89 -5.09 13.31
CA ALA A 477 -26.14 -5.84 13.17
C ALA A 477 -27.17 -5.43 14.22
N ALA A 478 -26.75 -5.08 15.43
CA ALA A 478 -27.64 -4.58 16.47
C ALA A 478 -28.19 -3.17 16.22
N SER A 479 -27.55 -2.35 15.39
CA SER A 479 -27.86 -0.92 15.29
C SER A 479 -28.19 -0.41 13.88
N ALA A 480 -27.94 -1.22 12.85
CA ALA A 480 -28.13 -0.82 11.46
C ALA A 480 -29.61 -0.73 11.05
N PRO A 481 -29.99 0.22 10.17
CA PRO A 481 -31.34 0.32 9.65
C PRO A 481 -31.74 -0.94 8.89
N PRO A 482 -32.98 -1.43 9.08
CA PRO A 482 -33.49 -2.60 8.38
C PRO A 482 -33.60 -2.33 6.89
N SER A 483 -33.19 -3.30 6.07
CA SER A 483 -33.57 -3.32 4.65
C SER A 483 -34.92 -4.01 4.49
N THR A 484 -35.66 -3.65 3.43
CA THR A 484 -36.95 -4.27 3.11
C THR A 484 -36.83 -5.78 2.89
N ALA A 485 -35.78 -6.23 2.22
CA ALA A 485 -35.52 -7.65 1.96
C ALA A 485 -35.25 -8.44 3.24
N GLU A 486 -34.37 -7.91 4.10
CA GLU A 486 -34.05 -8.54 5.39
C GLU A 486 -35.28 -8.66 6.28
N ALA A 487 -36.04 -7.57 6.42
CA ALA A 487 -37.26 -7.57 7.22
C ALA A 487 -38.29 -8.59 6.73
N ARG A 488 -38.48 -8.72 5.40
CA ARG A 488 -39.34 -9.76 4.80
C ARG A 488 -38.87 -11.18 5.14
N ILE A 489 -37.58 -11.48 4.96
CA ILE A 489 -37.01 -12.81 5.24
C ILE A 489 -37.25 -13.18 6.71
N THR A 490 -36.93 -12.26 7.62
CA THR A 490 -37.03 -12.48 9.05
C THR A 490 -38.47 -12.60 9.54
N ALA A 491 -39.37 -11.73 9.06
CA ALA A 491 -40.80 -11.81 9.36
C ALA A 491 -41.43 -13.12 8.84
N SER A 492 -41.10 -13.52 7.61
CA SER A 492 -41.54 -14.79 7.03
C SER A 492 -41.03 -15.99 7.82
N ALA A 493 -39.75 -16.00 8.23
CA ALA A 493 -39.19 -17.08 9.04
C ALA A 493 -39.86 -17.20 10.41
N PHE A 494 -40.11 -16.08 11.08
CA PHE A 494 -40.81 -16.07 12.37
C PHE A 494 -42.23 -16.62 12.26
N ALA A 495 -42.99 -16.19 11.24
CA ALA A 495 -44.34 -16.67 10.99
C ALA A 495 -44.39 -18.16 10.67
N VAL A 496 -43.45 -18.67 9.85
CA VAL A 496 -43.35 -20.11 9.57
C VAL A 496 -43.11 -20.93 10.85
N LEU A 497 -42.30 -20.40 11.77
CA LEU A 497 -41.94 -21.10 13.00
C LEU A 497 -43.12 -21.20 13.99
N HIS A 498 -43.98 -20.16 14.06
CA HIS A 498 -45.03 -20.04 15.07
C HIS A 498 -46.47 -20.23 14.56
N GLY A 499 -46.74 -19.94 13.28
CA GLY A 499 -48.08 -19.96 12.67
C GLY A 499 -48.21 -20.80 11.40
N GLY A 500 -47.13 -21.45 10.96
CA GLY A 500 -47.10 -22.26 9.74
C GLY A 500 -46.87 -21.44 8.45
N ARG A 501 -46.69 -22.14 7.33
CA ARG A 501 -46.29 -21.49 6.06
C ARG A 501 -47.37 -20.60 5.46
N ASP A 502 -48.64 -20.91 5.70
CA ASP A 502 -49.77 -20.18 5.12
C ASP A 502 -49.99 -18.82 5.78
N ALA A 503 -49.51 -18.64 7.01
CA ALA A 503 -49.55 -17.38 7.74
C ALA A 503 -48.33 -16.46 7.46
N ALA A 504 -47.37 -16.92 6.65
CA ALA A 504 -46.10 -16.22 6.46
C ALA A 504 -46.15 -15.17 5.33
N PRO A 505 -45.57 -13.97 5.54
CA PRO A 505 -45.34 -13.00 4.47
C PRO A 505 -44.66 -13.63 3.24
N PRO A 506 -45.09 -13.29 2.01
CA PRO A 506 -44.48 -13.81 0.80
C PRO A 506 -43.04 -13.30 0.67
N VAL A 507 -42.14 -14.21 0.29
CA VAL A 507 -40.73 -13.92 0.03
C VAL A 507 -40.38 -14.25 -1.42
N ALA A 508 -39.42 -13.51 -1.98
CA ALA A 508 -38.97 -13.73 -3.35
C ALA A 508 -38.39 -15.16 -3.52
N PRO A 509 -38.40 -15.74 -4.73
CA PRO A 509 -37.89 -17.10 -4.96
C PRO A 509 -36.47 -17.34 -4.40
N GLY A 510 -35.57 -16.37 -4.54
CA GLY A 510 -34.20 -16.43 -4.00
C GLY A 510 -34.08 -16.21 -2.48
N GLU A 511 -35.12 -15.68 -1.83
CA GLU A 511 -35.17 -15.46 -0.38
C GLU A 511 -35.69 -16.70 0.38
N ARG A 512 -36.44 -17.58 -0.29
CA ARG A 512 -37.05 -18.80 0.30
C ARG A 512 -36.04 -19.72 0.97
N ALA A 513 -34.92 -19.96 0.31
CA ALA A 513 -33.86 -20.85 0.80
C ALA A 513 -33.22 -20.32 2.10
N VAL A 514 -33.00 -19.00 2.19
CA VAL A 514 -32.49 -18.35 3.40
C VAL A 514 -33.51 -18.40 4.52
N ARG A 515 -34.78 -18.11 4.20
CA ARG A 515 -35.89 -18.16 5.15
C ARG A 515 -36.01 -19.55 5.77
N ASP A 516 -35.92 -20.63 5.00
CA ASP A 516 -35.97 -22.00 5.55
C ASP A 516 -34.75 -22.34 6.41
N GLN A 517 -33.56 -21.87 6.01
CA GLN A 517 -32.34 -22.02 6.82
C GLN A 517 -32.43 -21.25 8.14
N LEU A 518 -33.00 -20.05 8.13
CA LEU A 518 -33.24 -19.25 9.32
C LEU A 518 -34.27 -19.91 10.25
N VAL A 519 -35.35 -20.50 9.71
CA VAL A 519 -36.30 -21.30 10.49
C VAL A 519 -35.59 -22.48 11.17
N GLY A 520 -34.77 -23.22 10.42
CA GLY A 520 -34.01 -24.35 10.97
C GLY A 520 -33.03 -23.93 12.07
N TYR A 521 -32.31 -22.82 11.84
CA TYR A 521 -31.39 -22.24 12.81
C TYR A 521 -32.13 -21.78 14.07
N ALA A 522 -33.17 -20.96 13.92
CA ALA A 522 -33.97 -20.43 15.02
C ALA A 522 -34.64 -21.54 15.84
N ARG A 523 -35.12 -22.61 15.20
CA ARG A 523 -35.65 -23.79 15.89
C ARG A 523 -34.60 -24.50 16.75
N ALA A 524 -33.36 -24.55 16.28
CA ALA A 524 -32.27 -25.21 17.01
C ALA A 524 -31.69 -24.36 18.15
N THR A 525 -31.69 -23.02 18.00
CA THR A 525 -31.00 -22.11 18.93
C THR A 525 -31.93 -21.24 19.78
N GLY A 526 -33.22 -21.20 19.47
CA GLY A 526 -34.16 -20.24 20.07
C GLY A 526 -33.83 -18.79 19.69
N ALA A 527 -33.28 -18.54 18.49
CA ALA A 527 -32.78 -17.21 18.10
C ALA A 527 -33.83 -16.10 18.26
N PHE A 528 -35.08 -16.31 17.86
CA PHE A 528 -36.12 -15.27 17.97
C PHE A 528 -36.54 -14.96 19.41
N ASP A 529 -36.34 -15.89 20.34
CA ASP A 529 -36.74 -15.71 21.75
C ASP A 529 -35.63 -15.05 22.58
N ARG A 530 -34.36 -15.22 22.18
CA ARG A 530 -33.20 -14.69 22.92
C ARG A 530 -32.94 -13.19 22.74
N HIS A 531 -33.49 -12.58 21.71
CA HIS A 531 -33.25 -11.17 21.36
C HIS A 531 -34.49 -10.31 21.59
N GLU A 532 -34.30 -9.00 21.77
CA GLU A 532 -35.40 -8.07 22.06
C GLU A 532 -36.36 -7.86 20.88
N SER A 533 -35.86 -8.00 19.65
CA SER A 533 -36.65 -7.95 18.41
C SER A 533 -36.43 -9.18 17.54
N VAL A 534 -37.44 -9.54 16.76
CA VAL A 534 -37.39 -10.65 15.80
C VAL A 534 -36.34 -10.37 14.72
N LEU A 535 -36.19 -9.11 14.31
CA LEU A 535 -35.17 -8.67 13.35
C LEU A 535 -33.76 -9.00 13.83
N LEU A 536 -33.45 -8.69 15.09
CA LEU A 536 -32.14 -8.97 15.68
C LEU A 536 -31.86 -10.48 15.76
N GLY A 537 -32.88 -11.28 16.10
CA GLY A 537 -32.79 -12.74 16.04
C GLY A 537 -32.53 -13.28 14.63
N GLY A 538 -33.07 -12.64 13.59
CA GLY A 538 -32.74 -12.93 12.21
C GLY A 538 -31.27 -12.65 11.87
N ARG A 539 -30.78 -11.48 12.31
CA ARG A 539 -29.39 -11.03 12.08
C ARG A 539 -28.32 -11.88 12.75
N GLU A 540 -28.67 -12.65 13.76
CA GLU A 540 -27.73 -13.62 14.34
C GLU A 540 -27.19 -14.60 13.29
N LEU A 541 -28.02 -15.02 12.32
CA LEU A 541 -27.59 -15.87 11.21
C LEU A 541 -26.52 -15.20 10.32
N ALA A 542 -26.59 -13.87 10.15
CA ALA A 542 -25.58 -13.11 9.41
C ALA A 542 -24.25 -13.06 10.17
N VAL A 543 -24.30 -12.86 11.50
CA VAL A 543 -23.10 -12.90 12.36
C VAL A 543 -22.46 -14.30 12.34
N VAL A 544 -23.26 -15.37 12.43
CA VAL A 544 -22.77 -16.75 12.31
C VAL A 544 -22.14 -17.00 10.94
N SER A 545 -22.75 -16.51 9.86
CA SER A 545 -22.19 -16.59 8.51
C SER A 545 -20.83 -15.90 8.42
N CYS A 546 -20.68 -14.72 9.05
CA CYS A 546 -19.40 -14.02 9.15
C CYS A 546 -18.35 -14.83 9.93
N VAL A 547 -18.71 -15.48 11.04
CA VAL A 547 -17.80 -16.35 11.81
C VAL A 547 -17.30 -17.51 10.93
N VAL A 548 -18.20 -18.15 10.18
CA VAL A 548 -17.83 -19.24 9.25
C VAL A 548 -16.88 -18.74 8.17
N LEU A 549 -17.15 -17.59 7.56
CA LEU A 549 -16.30 -16.97 6.55
C LEU A 549 -14.88 -16.69 7.06
N VAL A 550 -14.77 -16.07 8.24
CA VAL A 550 -13.47 -15.75 8.88
C VAL A 550 -12.71 -17.02 9.24
N ALA A 551 -13.39 -18.03 9.80
CA ALA A 551 -12.77 -19.31 10.14
C ALA A 551 -12.24 -20.04 8.88
N CYS A 552 -13.03 -20.06 7.80
CA CYS A 552 -12.63 -20.64 6.52
C CYS A 552 -11.42 -19.90 5.93
N PHE A 553 -11.44 -18.56 5.93
CA PHE A 553 -10.34 -17.74 5.42
C PHE A 553 -9.03 -18.01 6.17
N LEU A 554 -9.07 -18.04 7.51
CA LEU A 554 -7.89 -18.35 8.33
C LEU A 554 -7.39 -19.78 8.13
N LEU A 555 -8.31 -20.75 7.97
CA LEU A 555 -7.96 -22.15 7.76
C LEU A 555 -7.30 -22.36 6.39
N VAL A 556 -7.86 -21.79 5.34
CA VAL A 556 -7.27 -21.80 3.99
C VAL A 556 -5.90 -21.13 4.01
N ALA A 557 -5.78 -19.93 4.61
CA ALA A 557 -4.49 -19.23 4.73
C ALA A 557 -3.43 -20.09 5.45
N ARG A 558 -3.82 -20.83 6.48
CA ARG A 558 -2.93 -21.75 7.21
C ARG A 558 -2.53 -22.96 6.36
N VAL A 559 -3.47 -23.58 5.65
CA VAL A 559 -3.22 -24.78 4.83
C VAL A 559 -2.35 -24.44 3.63
N VAL A 560 -2.65 -23.33 2.96
CA VAL A 560 -1.92 -22.82 1.78
C VAL A 560 -0.59 -22.14 2.17
N ARG A 561 -0.40 -21.85 3.46
CA ARG A 561 0.79 -21.16 4.02
C ARG A 561 0.96 -19.75 3.46
N TRP A 562 -0.13 -18.99 3.43
CA TRP A 562 -0.06 -17.57 3.14
C TRP A 562 0.80 -16.83 4.16
N ARG A 563 1.49 -15.77 3.71
CA ARG A 563 2.21 -14.89 4.62
C ARG A 563 1.22 -14.16 5.53
N LEU A 564 1.58 -13.94 6.80
CA LEU A 564 0.70 -13.29 7.77
C LEU A 564 0.25 -11.89 7.32
N SER A 565 1.11 -11.15 6.61
CA SER A 565 0.75 -9.84 6.02
C SER A 565 -0.34 -9.95 4.96
N ALA A 566 -0.38 -11.05 4.18
CA ALA A 566 -1.42 -11.29 3.18
C ALA A 566 -2.78 -11.61 3.79
N VAL A 567 -2.80 -12.06 5.04
CA VAL A 567 -4.03 -12.30 5.82
C VAL A 567 -4.44 -11.05 6.58
N ALA A 568 -3.49 -10.40 7.26
CA ALA A 568 -3.76 -9.25 8.13
C ALA A 568 -4.27 -8.03 7.36
N LEU A 569 -3.71 -7.74 6.18
CA LEU A 569 -4.02 -6.50 5.45
C LEU A 569 -5.47 -6.48 4.89
N PRO A 570 -5.95 -7.51 4.18
CA PRO A 570 -7.34 -7.53 3.69
C PRO A 570 -8.35 -7.64 4.84
N LEU A 571 -7.97 -8.33 5.92
CA LEU A 571 -8.85 -8.50 7.07
C LEU A 571 -8.96 -7.21 7.88
N ALA A 572 -7.86 -6.46 8.06
CA ALA A 572 -7.89 -5.11 8.60
C ALA A 572 -8.74 -4.17 7.72
N ALA A 573 -8.63 -4.28 6.39
CA ALA A 573 -9.43 -3.49 5.46
C ALA A 573 -10.93 -3.78 5.61
N ALA A 574 -11.33 -5.06 5.64
CA ALA A 574 -12.73 -5.45 5.87
C ALA A 574 -13.24 -5.02 7.25
N THR A 575 -12.43 -5.19 8.30
CA THR A 575 -12.78 -4.74 9.65
C THR A 575 -12.93 -3.24 9.71
N ALA A 576 -12.10 -2.48 9.00
CA ALA A 576 -12.14 -1.03 8.99
C ALA A 576 -13.35 -0.52 8.19
N MET A 577 -13.64 -1.09 7.02
CA MET A 577 -14.62 -0.59 6.07
C MET A 577 -16.08 -0.76 6.52
N GLY A 578 -16.75 0.33 6.86
CA GLY A 578 -18.15 0.38 7.31
C GLY A 578 -19.16 -0.25 6.34
N PRO A 579 -19.13 0.04 5.03
CA PRO A 579 -19.99 -0.59 4.04
C PRO A 579 -19.79 -2.10 3.96
N ALA A 580 -18.55 -2.57 4.12
CA ALA A 580 -18.23 -4.00 4.12
C ALA A 580 -18.82 -4.69 5.36
N VAL A 581 -18.66 -4.07 6.53
CA VAL A 581 -19.24 -4.55 7.79
C VAL A 581 -20.76 -4.54 7.73
N LEU A 582 -21.38 -3.49 7.19
CA LEU A 582 -22.82 -3.36 7.05
C LEU A 582 -23.40 -4.40 6.07
N ALA A 583 -22.69 -4.69 4.98
CA ALA A 583 -23.06 -5.76 4.06
C ALA A 583 -23.06 -7.13 4.78
N LEU A 584 -22.04 -7.41 5.58
CA LEU A 584 -21.94 -8.66 6.35
C LEU A 584 -22.91 -8.75 7.54
N ALA A 585 -23.36 -7.61 8.07
CA ALA A 585 -24.25 -7.53 9.24
C ALA A 585 -25.73 -7.77 8.91
N ARG A 586 -26.12 -7.72 7.63
CA ARG A 586 -27.51 -7.92 7.19
C ARG A 586 -27.77 -9.35 6.74
N THR A 587 -28.93 -9.88 7.12
CA THR A 587 -29.36 -11.21 6.67
C THR A 587 -29.69 -11.17 5.18
N SER A 588 -28.93 -11.90 4.38
CA SER A 588 -29.06 -11.88 2.91
C SER A 588 -28.75 -13.24 2.27
N PRO A 589 -29.37 -13.56 1.11
CA PRO A 589 -29.04 -14.76 0.34
C PRO A 589 -27.57 -14.92 0.01
N ALA A 590 -26.89 -13.87 -0.46
CA ALA A 590 -25.49 -14.02 -0.82
C ALA A 590 -24.58 -14.16 0.41
N GLY A 591 -24.91 -13.54 1.56
CA GLY A 591 -24.13 -13.72 2.79
C GLY A 591 -24.12 -15.17 3.29
N VAL A 592 -25.30 -15.80 3.33
CA VAL A 592 -25.45 -17.21 3.74
C VAL A 592 -24.86 -18.15 2.68
N ALA A 593 -25.09 -17.88 1.39
CA ALA A 593 -24.49 -18.66 0.31
C ALA A 593 -22.96 -18.59 0.32
N ALA A 594 -22.37 -17.43 0.62
CA ALA A 594 -20.93 -17.24 0.74
C ALA A 594 -20.34 -18.12 1.85
N ALA A 595 -21.00 -18.20 3.00
CA ALA A 595 -20.55 -19.02 4.12
C ALA A 595 -20.54 -20.52 3.74
N TRP A 596 -21.60 -21.01 3.10
CA TRP A 596 -21.66 -22.38 2.59
C TRP A 596 -20.61 -22.67 1.53
N ALA A 597 -20.43 -21.75 0.57
CA ALA A 597 -19.44 -21.89 -0.48
C ALA A 597 -18.00 -21.90 0.07
N ALA A 598 -17.70 -21.01 1.02
CA ALA A 598 -16.40 -20.96 1.69
C ALA A 598 -16.14 -22.22 2.52
N GLY A 599 -17.14 -22.72 3.24
CA GLY A 599 -17.06 -23.99 3.98
C GLY A 599 -16.78 -25.18 3.05
N GLY A 600 -17.54 -25.29 1.97
CA GLY A 600 -17.37 -26.35 0.97
C GLY A 600 -15.99 -26.32 0.30
N ALA A 601 -15.55 -25.15 -0.14
CA ALA A 601 -14.23 -24.94 -0.71
C ALA A 601 -13.10 -25.31 0.28
N THR A 602 -13.24 -24.91 1.54
CA THR A 602 -12.24 -25.22 2.58
C THR A 602 -12.13 -26.73 2.83
N LEU A 603 -13.26 -27.45 2.84
CA LEU A 603 -13.27 -28.92 2.96
C LEU A 603 -12.59 -29.60 1.77
N LEU A 604 -12.80 -29.09 0.55
CA LEU A 604 -12.13 -29.58 -0.66
C LEU A 604 -10.61 -29.33 -0.62
N VAL A 605 -10.17 -28.16 -0.17
CA VAL A 605 -8.74 -27.83 0.06
C VAL A 605 -8.11 -28.82 1.05
N LEU A 606 -8.80 -29.09 2.16
CA LEU A 606 -8.34 -30.05 3.18
C LEU A 606 -8.27 -31.49 2.64
N ALA A 607 -9.22 -31.88 1.78
CA ALA A 607 -9.23 -33.19 1.13
C ALA A 607 -8.08 -33.37 0.13
N GLY A 608 -7.73 -32.29 -0.58
CA GLY A 608 -6.68 -32.23 -1.61
C GLY A 608 -5.25 -32.29 -1.07
N GLY A 609 -5.04 -32.04 0.23
CA GLY A 609 -3.80 -32.25 0.99
C GLY A 609 -2.50 -32.11 0.20
N THR A 610 -1.92 -30.89 0.13
CA THR A 610 -0.65 -30.62 -0.56
C THR A 610 0.48 -31.53 -0.04
N SER A 611 0.74 -32.63 -0.74
CA SER A 611 1.90 -33.51 -0.53
C SER A 611 3.15 -32.78 -1.05
N ARG A 612 3.73 -31.90 -0.22
CA ARG A 612 5.03 -31.26 -0.50
C ARG A 612 6.12 -31.63 0.52
N GLY A 613 5.85 -32.58 1.43
CA GLY A 613 6.85 -33.09 2.37
C GLY A 613 6.93 -34.61 2.30
N ARG A 614 8.11 -35.15 2.02
CA ARG A 614 8.42 -36.60 1.90
C ARG A 614 8.03 -37.47 3.12
N HIS A 615 7.54 -36.88 4.23
CA HIS A 615 7.29 -37.58 5.51
C HIS A 615 5.91 -37.37 6.17
N ARG A 616 4.91 -36.74 5.54
CA ARG A 616 3.56 -36.67 6.13
C ARG A 616 2.58 -37.65 5.46
N ARG A 617 2.14 -38.67 6.19
CA ARG A 617 1.04 -39.57 5.77
C ARG A 617 -0.21 -38.73 5.48
N GLY A 618 -0.69 -38.77 4.25
CA GLY A 618 -1.91 -38.08 3.83
C GLY A 618 -3.17 -38.63 4.53
N PRO A 619 -4.31 -37.92 4.45
CA PRO A 619 -5.57 -38.41 5.01
C PRO A 619 -5.95 -39.78 4.42
N SER A 620 -6.51 -40.66 5.24
CA SER A 620 -7.01 -41.97 4.79
C SER A 620 -8.01 -41.81 3.65
N ARG A 621 -8.08 -42.80 2.74
CA ARG A 621 -8.99 -42.77 1.58
C ARG A 621 -10.44 -42.49 1.98
N ALA A 622 -10.89 -43.11 3.07
CA ALA A 622 -12.22 -42.88 3.66
C ALA A 622 -12.42 -41.41 4.09
N ARG A 623 -11.46 -40.84 4.83
CA ARG A 623 -11.52 -39.44 5.28
C ARG A 623 -11.54 -38.46 4.10
N ARG A 624 -10.79 -38.74 3.04
CA ARG A 624 -10.80 -37.92 1.82
C ARG A 624 -12.17 -37.97 1.13
N CYS A 625 -12.77 -39.15 0.95
CA CYS A 625 -14.11 -39.28 0.37
C CYS A 625 -15.17 -38.53 1.18
N CYS A 626 -15.14 -38.64 2.52
CA CYS A 626 -16.07 -37.92 3.38
C CYS A 626 -15.92 -36.40 3.26
N LEU A 627 -14.67 -35.88 3.24
CA LEU A 627 -14.41 -34.45 3.09
C LEU A 627 -14.86 -33.93 1.72
N VAL A 628 -14.63 -34.70 0.65
CA VAL A 628 -15.11 -34.33 -0.69
C VAL A 628 -16.63 -34.33 -0.76
N GLY A 629 -17.29 -35.38 -0.26
CA GLY A 629 -18.76 -35.46 -0.24
C GLY A 629 -19.39 -34.32 0.55
N ALA A 630 -18.87 -34.04 1.76
CA ALA A 630 -19.33 -32.93 2.57
C ALA A 630 -19.06 -31.56 1.90
N GLY A 631 -17.90 -31.41 1.25
CA GLY A 631 -17.52 -30.19 0.54
C GLY A 631 -18.43 -29.89 -0.67
N VAL A 632 -18.73 -30.91 -1.47
CA VAL A 632 -19.66 -30.80 -2.61
C VAL A 632 -21.09 -30.52 -2.12
N GLY A 633 -21.54 -31.21 -1.06
CA GLY A 633 -22.85 -30.95 -0.45
C GLY A 633 -23.00 -29.49 0.01
N ALA A 634 -21.99 -28.96 0.70
CA ALA A 634 -21.99 -27.56 1.13
C ALA A 634 -22.04 -26.57 -0.05
N LEU A 635 -21.31 -26.84 -1.15
CA LEU A 635 -21.36 -26.01 -2.35
C LEU A 635 -22.75 -26.03 -3.01
N LEU A 636 -23.39 -27.19 -3.09
CA LEU A 636 -24.75 -27.32 -3.64
C LEU A 636 -25.77 -26.55 -2.80
N VAL A 637 -25.65 -26.58 -1.47
CA VAL A 637 -26.49 -25.76 -0.57
C VAL A 637 -26.24 -24.27 -0.82
N GLY A 638 -24.99 -23.86 -1.01
CA GLY A 638 -24.64 -22.48 -1.37
C GLY A 638 -25.27 -22.04 -2.70
N VAL A 639 -25.18 -22.88 -3.74
CA VAL A 639 -25.79 -22.64 -5.06
C VAL A 639 -27.32 -22.59 -4.97
N TRP A 640 -27.93 -23.48 -4.18
CA TRP A 640 -29.37 -23.43 -3.93
C TRP A 640 -29.80 -22.15 -3.20
N THR A 641 -28.95 -21.64 -2.30
CA THR A 641 -29.23 -20.43 -1.52
C THR A 641 -29.14 -19.15 -2.37
N ALA A 642 -28.18 -19.08 -3.31
CA ALA A 642 -28.03 -17.93 -4.21
C ALA A 642 -27.43 -18.35 -5.57
N PRO A 643 -28.25 -18.85 -6.53
CA PRO A 643 -27.74 -19.50 -7.75
C PRO A 643 -26.97 -18.54 -8.66
N LEU A 644 -27.44 -17.30 -8.83
CA LEU A 644 -26.79 -16.29 -9.67
C LEU A 644 -25.46 -15.77 -9.09
N ALA A 645 -25.22 -15.98 -7.79
CA ALA A 645 -24.09 -15.38 -7.08
C ALA A 645 -23.04 -16.44 -6.67
N ALA A 646 -23.46 -17.67 -6.33
CA ALA A 646 -22.58 -18.72 -5.82
C ALA A 646 -21.74 -19.44 -6.90
N VAL A 647 -22.19 -19.46 -8.15
CA VAL A 647 -21.51 -20.16 -9.26
C VAL A 647 -20.10 -19.59 -9.55
N PRO A 648 -19.90 -18.27 -9.70
CA PRO A 648 -18.57 -17.67 -9.86
C PRO A 648 -17.60 -17.97 -8.70
N LEU A 649 -18.09 -18.01 -7.46
CA LEU A 649 -17.27 -18.31 -6.29
C LEU A 649 -16.90 -19.79 -6.16
N ALA A 650 -17.84 -20.69 -6.47
CA ALA A 650 -17.56 -22.12 -6.53
C ALA A 650 -16.49 -22.45 -7.59
N LEU A 651 -16.55 -21.77 -8.74
CA LEU A 651 -15.56 -21.90 -9.82
C LEU A 651 -14.21 -21.25 -9.45
N GLY A 652 -14.21 -20.05 -8.87
CA GLY A 652 -13.00 -19.37 -8.40
C GLY A 652 -12.26 -20.14 -7.30
N THR A 653 -12.99 -20.76 -6.36
CA THR A 653 -12.40 -21.60 -5.31
C THR A 653 -11.81 -22.90 -5.85
N VAL A 654 -12.44 -23.52 -6.84
CA VAL A 654 -11.88 -24.68 -7.57
C VAL A 654 -10.60 -24.29 -8.33
N LEU A 655 -10.56 -23.11 -8.95
CA LEU A 655 -9.38 -22.59 -9.66
C LEU A 655 -8.22 -22.27 -8.71
N VAL A 656 -8.45 -21.65 -7.56
CA VAL A 656 -7.39 -21.39 -6.55
C VAL A 656 -6.76 -22.69 -6.04
N VAL A 657 -7.56 -23.75 -5.89
CA VAL A 657 -7.07 -25.09 -5.51
C VAL A 657 -6.28 -25.74 -6.64
N ALA A 658 -6.69 -25.54 -7.90
CA ALA A 658 -6.03 -26.10 -9.08
C ALA A 658 -4.70 -25.40 -9.43
N VAL A 659 -4.64 -24.06 -9.33
CA VAL A 659 -3.48 -23.25 -9.75
C VAL A 659 -2.25 -23.45 -8.86
N GLU A 660 -2.42 -23.78 -7.56
CA GLU A 660 -1.27 -23.99 -6.67
C GLU A 660 -0.77 -25.46 -6.62
N GLY A 661 -1.57 -26.38 -7.18
CA GLY A 661 -1.23 -27.77 -7.47
C GLY A 661 -0.60 -27.90 -8.85
N ARG A 662 0.74 -27.84 -8.94
CA ARG A 662 1.52 -27.96 -10.19
C ARG A 662 1.31 -29.32 -10.92
N ARG A 663 0.17 -29.54 -11.57
CA ARG A 663 0.01 -30.55 -12.63
C ARG A 663 -0.86 -30.00 -13.77
N PRO A 664 -0.36 -30.01 -15.02
CA PRO A 664 -1.09 -29.50 -16.17
C PRO A 664 -1.99 -30.61 -16.74
N HIS A 665 -3.28 -30.62 -16.43
CA HIS A 665 -4.37 -31.27 -17.19
C HIS A 665 -5.74 -31.00 -16.52
N PRO A 666 -6.86 -30.84 -17.25
CA PRO A 666 -7.07 -30.19 -18.54
C PRO A 666 -7.46 -28.72 -18.30
N PHE A 667 -6.47 -27.84 -18.35
CA PHE A 667 -6.60 -26.40 -18.10
C PHE A 667 -7.66 -25.71 -19.00
N LEU A 668 -7.82 -26.20 -20.24
CA LEU A 668 -8.77 -25.70 -21.24
C LEU A 668 -10.24 -26.08 -20.98
N LEU A 669 -10.52 -27.27 -20.43
CA LEU A 669 -11.89 -27.73 -20.22
C LEU A 669 -12.55 -26.98 -19.06
N TRP A 670 -11.77 -26.73 -18.00
CA TRP A 670 -12.21 -25.96 -16.85
C TRP A 670 -12.39 -24.48 -17.18
N THR A 671 -11.47 -23.87 -17.94
CA THR A 671 -11.65 -22.49 -18.43
C THR A 671 -12.86 -22.36 -19.34
N ALA A 672 -13.12 -23.31 -20.24
CA ALA A 672 -14.33 -23.31 -21.07
C ALA A 672 -15.62 -23.45 -20.25
N LEU A 673 -15.63 -24.31 -19.22
CA LEU A 673 -16.76 -24.44 -18.29
C LEU A 673 -16.99 -23.16 -17.46
N VAL A 674 -15.91 -22.50 -17.03
CA VAL A 674 -15.97 -21.19 -16.34
C VAL A 674 -16.58 -20.14 -17.25
N VAL A 675 -16.11 -20.04 -18.49
CA VAL A 675 -16.61 -19.06 -19.48
C VAL A 675 -18.05 -19.35 -19.90
N ALA A 676 -18.44 -20.63 -20.02
CA ALA A 676 -19.81 -21.03 -20.35
C ALA A 676 -20.79 -20.79 -19.19
N ALA A 677 -20.41 -21.15 -17.96
CA ALA A 677 -21.19 -20.84 -16.76
C ALA A 677 -21.30 -19.32 -16.55
N PHE A 678 -20.23 -18.57 -16.83
CA PHE A 678 -20.20 -17.11 -16.85
C PHE A 678 -21.19 -16.53 -17.87
N GLY A 679 -21.15 -17.00 -19.12
CA GLY A 679 -22.07 -16.56 -20.17
C GLY A 679 -23.54 -16.84 -19.82
N ALA A 680 -23.83 -18.02 -19.27
CA ALA A 680 -25.17 -18.41 -18.86
C ALA A 680 -25.70 -17.57 -17.68
N THR A 681 -24.85 -17.25 -16.70
CA THR A 681 -25.23 -16.45 -15.52
C THR A 681 -25.50 -14.99 -15.90
N GLN A 682 -24.67 -14.42 -16.78
CA GLN A 682 -24.85 -13.05 -17.28
C GLN A 682 -26.10 -12.94 -18.16
N LEU A 683 -26.34 -13.92 -19.02
CA LEU A 683 -27.55 -13.97 -19.85
C LEU A 683 -28.81 -14.03 -18.97
N ALA A 684 -28.82 -14.88 -17.94
CA ALA A 684 -29.94 -14.99 -17.01
C ALA A 684 -30.19 -13.70 -16.20
N ALA A 685 -29.12 -13.02 -15.76
CA ALA A 685 -29.22 -11.76 -15.03
C ALA A 685 -29.73 -10.60 -15.90
N LEU A 686 -29.39 -10.60 -17.20
CA LEU A 686 -29.84 -9.61 -18.18
C LEU A 686 -31.29 -9.84 -18.65
N THR A 687 -31.75 -11.10 -18.75
CA THR A 687 -33.09 -11.43 -19.25
C THR A 687 -34.17 -11.46 -18.17
N ALA A 688 -33.81 -11.70 -16.91
CA ALA A 688 -34.78 -11.83 -15.81
C ALA A 688 -35.66 -10.58 -15.57
N PRO A 689 -35.15 -9.33 -15.67
CA PRO A 689 -35.98 -8.13 -15.48
C PRO A 689 -37.02 -7.95 -16.60
N ALA A 690 -36.66 -8.31 -17.85
CA ALA A 690 -37.53 -8.21 -19.01
C ALA A 690 -38.63 -9.29 -19.06
N LEU A 691 -38.41 -10.44 -18.41
CA LEU A 691 -39.35 -11.55 -18.32
C LEU A 691 -40.34 -11.44 -17.13
N LEU A 692 -40.01 -10.63 -16.12
CA LEU A 692 -40.74 -10.58 -14.83
C LEU A 692 -41.42 -9.24 -14.56
N ASP A 693 -41.43 -8.31 -15.51
CA ASP A 693 -42.11 -7.00 -15.43
C ASP A 693 -41.75 -6.21 -14.15
N VAL A 694 -40.48 -6.28 -13.75
CA VAL A 694 -39.98 -5.64 -12.52
C VAL A 694 -39.45 -4.25 -12.85
N PRO A 695 -39.95 -3.16 -12.22
CA PRO A 695 -39.48 -1.81 -12.50
C PRO A 695 -37.98 -1.65 -12.23
N THR A 696 -37.24 -1.23 -13.25
CA THR A 696 -35.80 -0.92 -13.18
C THR A 696 -35.59 0.44 -12.52
N ARG A 697 -35.51 0.48 -11.19
CA ARG A 697 -34.97 1.65 -10.49
C ARG A 697 -33.45 1.54 -10.40
N ALA A 698 -32.76 2.59 -10.84
CA ALA A 698 -31.36 2.80 -10.49
C ALA A 698 -31.27 2.97 -8.96
N LEU A 699 -30.54 2.08 -8.29
CA LEU A 699 -30.39 2.09 -6.84
C LEU A 699 -29.23 2.98 -6.43
N SER A 700 -29.53 3.98 -5.61
CA SER A 700 -28.65 5.00 -5.04
C SER A 700 -28.16 4.60 -3.65
N GLY A 701 -26.84 4.48 -3.45
CA GLY A 701 -26.25 4.30 -2.14
C GLY A 701 -24.72 4.45 -2.18
N PRO A 702 -24.12 5.44 -1.49
CA PRO A 702 -22.67 5.67 -1.51
C PRO A 702 -21.87 4.45 -0.98
N GLU A 703 -22.49 3.64 -0.12
CA GLU A 703 -21.92 2.39 0.40
C GLU A 703 -21.63 1.36 -0.71
N ARG A 704 -22.53 1.24 -1.70
CA ARG A 704 -22.39 0.31 -2.84
C ARG A 704 -21.29 0.76 -3.78
N GLU A 705 -21.23 2.07 -4.06
CA GLU A 705 -20.20 2.66 -4.93
C GLU A 705 -18.80 2.44 -4.36
N VAL A 706 -18.61 2.69 -3.06
CA VAL A 706 -17.31 2.49 -2.39
C VAL A 706 -16.88 1.01 -2.42
N VAL A 707 -17.79 0.06 -2.14
CA VAL A 707 -17.47 -1.38 -2.20
C VAL A 707 -17.14 -1.82 -3.62
N ALA A 708 -17.93 -1.40 -4.60
CA ALA A 708 -17.70 -1.73 -6.01
C ALA A 708 -16.36 -1.16 -6.52
N LEU A 709 -16.02 0.08 -6.14
CA LEU A 709 -14.79 0.74 -6.58
C LEU A 709 -13.54 0.11 -5.94
N VAL A 710 -13.59 -0.24 -4.65
CA VAL A 710 -12.53 -1.03 -3.98
C VAL A 710 -12.34 -2.37 -4.67
N ALA A 711 -13.42 -3.11 -4.91
CA ALA A 711 -13.36 -4.42 -5.54
C ALA A 711 -12.87 -4.32 -7.00
N GLY A 712 -13.28 -3.31 -7.76
CA GLY A 712 -12.80 -3.03 -9.11
C GLY A 712 -11.29 -2.74 -9.15
N LEU A 713 -10.78 -1.91 -8.24
CA LEU A 713 -9.34 -1.64 -8.14
C LEU A 713 -8.53 -2.88 -7.76
N LEU A 714 -9.06 -3.73 -6.88
CA LEU A 714 -8.45 -5.01 -6.55
C LEU A 714 -8.42 -5.97 -7.75
N VAL A 715 -9.46 -5.97 -8.59
CA VAL A 715 -9.50 -6.71 -9.86
C VAL A 715 -8.42 -6.19 -10.81
N VAL A 716 -8.29 -4.87 -10.99
CA VAL A 716 -7.23 -4.27 -11.80
C VAL A 716 -5.85 -4.65 -11.26
N GLY A 717 -5.66 -4.58 -9.94
CA GLY A 717 -4.41 -4.99 -9.29
C GLY A 717 -4.11 -6.48 -9.47
N ALA A 718 -5.12 -7.35 -9.47
CA ALA A 718 -4.96 -8.77 -9.73
C ALA A 718 -4.64 -9.08 -11.20
N LEU A 719 -5.22 -8.35 -12.15
CA LEU A 719 -4.87 -8.47 -13.58
C LEU A 719 -3.41 -8.08 -13.86
N ALA A 720 -2.83 -7.18 -13.06
CA ALA A 720 -1.43 -6.79 -13.15
C ALA A 720 -0.45 -7.86 -12.62
N VAL A 721 -0.94 -8.93 -11.98
CA VAL A 721 -0.12 -10.00 -11.39
C VAL A 721 -0.22 -11.27 -12.24
N ARG A 722 0.93 -11.78 -12.71
CA ARG A 722 0.98 -13.05 -13.47
C ARG A 722 0.43 -14.20 -12.61
N GLY A 723 -0.55 -14.92 -13.15
CA GLY A 723 -1.18 -16.07 -12.50
C GLY A 723 -2.45 -15.78 -11.69
N LEU A 724 -2.90 -14.52 -11.61
CA LEU A 724 -4.18 -14.16 -10.96
C LEU A 724 -5.28 -13.74 -11.94
N THR A 725 -5.05 -13.87 -13.26
CA THR A 725 -6.00 -13.45 -14.31
C THR A 725 -7.36 -14.13 -14.19
N GLU A 726 -7.39 -15.41 -13.86
CA GLU A 726 -8.63 -16.19 -13.71
C GLU A 726 -9.41 -15.77 -12.45
N ALA A 727 -8.70 -15.55 -11.33
CA ALA A 727 -9.30 -15.04 -10.10
C ALA A 727 -9.81 -13.61 -10.29
N ALA A 728 -9.10 -12.79 -11.06
CA ALA A 728 -9.52 -11.44 -11.42
C ALA A 728 -10.75 -11.45 -12.34
N ALA A 729 -10.83 -12.37 -13.30
CA ALA A 729 -12.01 -12.53 -14.15
C ALA A 729 -13.25 -12.92 -13.35
N ALA A 730 -13.12 -13.87 -12.42
CA ALA A 730 -14.20 -14.24 -11.50
C ALA A 730 -14.64 -13.05 -10.62
N GLY A 731 -13.68 -12.29 -10.08
CA GLY A 731 -13.96 -11.08 -9.30
C GLY A 731 -14.63 -9.97 -10.12
N SER A 732 -14.18 -9.76 -11.36
CA SER A 732 -14.74 -8.73 -12.26
C SER A 732 -16.21 -8.95 -12.57
N SER A 733 -16.62 -10.22 -12.70
CA SER A 733 -18.01 -10.61 -12.95
C SER A 733 -18.91 -10.20 -11.80
N LEU A 734 -18.44 -10.40 -10.57
CA LEU A 734 -19.18 -10.07 -9.36
C LEU A 734 -19.31 -8.56 -9.16
N VAL A 735 -18.24 -7.81 -9.46
CA VAL A 735 -18.23 -6.35 -9.42
C VAL A 735 -19.18 -5.79 -10.48
N ALA A 736 -19.22 -6.37 -11.69
CA ALA A 736 -20.13 -5.95 -12.75
C ALA A 736 -21.62 -6.13 -12.34
N LEU A 737 -21.97 -7.22 -11.66
CA LEU A 737 -23.32 -7.43 -11.13
C LEU A 737 -23.71 -6.37 -10.09
N THR A 738 -22.75 -5.80 -9.36
CA THR A 738 -22.99 -4.66 -8.47
C THR A 738 -22.98 -3.30 -9.17
N VAL A 739 -22.70 -3.21 -10.46
CA VAL A 739 -22.81 -1.95 -11.22
C VAL A 739 -24.10 -1.94 -12.05
N LEU A 740 -24.59 -3.12 -12.46
CA LEU A 740 -25.84 -3.24 -13.21
C LEU A 740 -27.07 -2.89 -12.34
N PRO A 741 -28.08 -2.21 -12.90
CA PRO A 741 -29.32 -1.85 -12.21
C PRO A 741 -30.29 -3.05 -12.15
N THR A 742 -29.87 -4.15 -11.54
CA THR A 742 -30.72 -5.34 -11.35
C THR A 742 -31.46 -5.28 -10.01
N PRO A 743 -32.75 -5.67 -9.94
CA PRO A 743 -33.48 -5.82 -8.68
C PRO A 743 -32.72 -6.76 -7.73
N GLY A 744 -32.43 -6.30 -6.50
CA GLY A 744 -31.70 -7.10 -5.51
C GLY A 744 -30.17 -7.03 -5.59
N ALA A 745 -29.57 -6.06 -6.29
CA ALA A 745 -28.12 -5.86 -6.33
C ALA A 745 -27.47 -5.76 -4.92
N ASP A 746 -28.17 -5.18 -3.94
CA ASP A 746 -27.71 -5.09 -2.54
C ASP A 746 -27.53 -6.47 -1.90
N SER A 747 -28.27 -7.48 -2.36
CA SER A 747 -28.15 -8.85 -1.87
C SER A 747 -26.82 -9.50 -2.24
N VAL A 748 -26.11 -9.00 -3.26
CA VAL A 748 -24.82 -9.53 -3.75
C VAL A 748 -23.61 -8.87 -3.06
N LEU A 749 -23.82 -7.74 -2.36
CA LEU A 749 -22.77 -6.96 -1.72
C LEU A 749 -21.87 -7.75 -0.73
N PRO A 750 -22.40 -8.62 0.14
CA PRO A 750 -21.56 -9.44 1.04
C PRO A 750 -20.57 -10.33 0.26
N LEU A 751 -21.00 -10.76 -0.92
CA LEU A 751 -20.21 -11.63 -1.79
C LEU A 751 -19.05 -10.89 -2.44
N VAL A 752 -19.27 -9.63 -2.84
CA VAL A 752 -18.22 -8.72 -3.34
C VAL A 752 -17.20 -8.46 -2.24
N VAL A 753 -17.63 -8.25 -1.00
CA VAL A 753 -16.73 -8.09 0.15
C VAL A 753 -15.86 -9.34 0.33
N VAL A 754 -16.45 -10.53 0.37
CA VAL A 754 -15.70 -11.79 0.52
C VAL A 754 -14.70 -11.97 -0.61
N THR A 755 -15.11 -11.69 -1.86
CA THR A 755 -14.26 -11.81 -3.04
C THR A 755 -13.12 -10.80 -3.01
N ALA A 756 -13.38 -9.55 -2.64
CA ALA A 756 -12.37 -8.51 -2.48
C ALA A 756 -11.34 -8.87 -1.41
N VAL A 757 -11.76 -9.43 -0.27
CA VAL A 757 -10.85 -9.88 0.80
C VAL A 757 -9.95 -11.01 0.33
N VAL A 758 -10.51 -12.02 -0.35
CA VAL A 758 -9.73 -13.15 -0.90
C VAL A 758 -8.77 -12.68 -2.00
N LEU A 759 -9.24 -11.86 -2.93
CA LEU A 759 -8.43 -11.32 -4.03
C LEU A 759 -7.30 -10.43 -3.50
N GLY A 760 -7.59 -9.56 -2.53
CA GLY A 760 -6.59 -8.76 -1.84
C GLY A 760 -5.54 -9.61 -1.12
N ALA A 761 -5.94 -10.74 -0.53
CA ALA A 761 -5.02 -11.69 0.07
C ALA A 761 -4.12 -12.37 -0.98
N LEU A 762 -4.68 -12.79 -2.11
CA LEU A 762 -3.94 -13.39 -3.21
C LEU A 762 -2.93 -12.42 -3.83
N VAL A 763 -3.35 -11.17 -4.10
CA VAL A 763 -2.46 -10.11 -4.61
C VAL A 763 -1.33 -9.83 -3.61
N THR A 764 -1.66 -9.66 -2.33
CA THR A 764 -0.65 -9.41 -1.29
C THR A 764 0.30 -10.59 -1.15
N HIS A 765 -0.19 -11.83 -1.21
CA HIS A 765 0.63 -13.03 -1.14
C HIS A 765 1.55 -13.15 -2.35
N ALA A 766 1.04 -12.95 -3.57
CA ALA A 766 1.84 -13.00 -4.80
C ALA A 766 2.96 -11.95 -4.78
N VAL A 767 2.61 -10.69 -4.48
CA VAL A 767 3.57 -9.57 -4.41
C VAL A 767 4.62 -9.77 -3.33
N THR A 768 4.24 -10.34 -2.17
CA THR A 768 5.20 -10.49 -1.06
C THR A 768 6.06 -11.74 -1.23
N ARG A 769 5.57 -12.81 -1.87
CA ARG A 769 6.27 -14.10 -1.99
C ARG A 769 7.50 -14.03 -2.90
N GLU A 770 7.42 -13.25 -3.97
CA GLU A 770 8.52 -13.10 -4.93
C GLU A 770 9.75 -12.40 -4.32
N PRO A 771 10.99 -12.75 -4.76
CA PRO A 771 12.20 -12.02 -4.39
C PRO A 771 12.12 -10.56 -4.83
N VAL A 772 12.74 -9.65 -4.07
CA VAL A 772 12.59 -8.18 -4.25
C VAL A 772 12.89 -7.72 -5.68
N GLY A 773 13.79 -8.41 -6.39
CA GLY A 773 14.17 -8.10 -7.77
C GLY A 773 13.17 -8.49 -8.86
N SER A 774 12.23 -9.42 -8.60
CA SER A 774 11.20 -9.82 -9.60
C SER A 774 9.82 -9.22 -9.33
N ARG A 775 9.63 -8.59 -8.17
CA ARG A 775 8.36 -7.95 -7.80
C ARG A 775 8.01 -6.84 -8.79
N PRO A 776 6.72 -6.61 -9.07
CA PRO A 776 6.29 -5.45 -9.83
C PRO A 776 6.84 -4.16 -9.19
N HIS A 777 7.16 -3.18 -10.04
CA HIS A 777 7.79 -1.94 -9.59
C HIS A 777 6.97 -1.33 -8.42
N PRO A 778 7.59 -0.90 -7.32
CA PRO A 778 6.87 -0.36 -6.16
C PRO A 778 6.01 0.87 -6.46
N LEU A 779 6.31 1.64 -7.51
CA LEU A 779 5.40 2.68 -7.98
C LEU A 779 4.09 2.10 -8.53
N VAL A 780 4.14 0.97 -9.24
CA VAL A 780 2.93 0.24 -9.67
C VAL A 780 2.20 -0.33 -8.45
N ARG A 781 2.94 -0.85 -7.46
CA ARG A 781 2.34 -1.31 -6.19
C ARG A 781 1.70 -0.17 -5.41
N ALA A 782 2.31 1.01 -5.38
CA ALA A 782 1.76 2.21 -4.74
C ALA A 782 0.55 2.73 -5.51
N ALA A 783 0.61 2.78 -6.84
CA ALA A 783 -0.50 3.19 -7.70
C ALA A 783 -1.73 2.29 -7.54
N LEU A 784 -1.55 1.01 -7.20
CA LEU A 784 -2.64 0.07 -6.91
C LEU A 784 -3.07 0.09 -5.44
N ALA A 785 -2.12 0.18 -4.49
CA ALA A 785 -2.40 0.07 -3.07
C ALA A 785 -2.91 1.38 -2.45
N VAL A 786 -2.47 2.54 -2.93
CA VAL A 786 -2.87 3.84 -2.38
C VAL A 786 -4.36 4.11 -2.63
N PRO A 787 -4.92 3.96 -3.84
CA PRO A 787 -6.36 4.12 -4.05
C PRO A 787 -7.20 3.16 -3.20
N VAL A 788 -6.79 1.89 -3.09
CA VAL A 788 -7.45 0.89 -2.24
C VAL A 788 -7.37 1.30 -0.77
N LEU A 789 -6.20 1.73 -0.28
CA LEU A 789 -6.02 2.18 1.10
C LEU A 789 -6.88 3.40 1.40
N VAL A 790 -6.90 4.38 0.50
CA VAL A 790 -7.76 5.56 0.59
C VAL A 790 -9.21 5.13 0.69
N LEU A 791 -9.71 4.29 -0.21
CA LEU A 791 -11.10 3.86 -0.19
C LEU A 791 -11.45 3.00 1.02
N VAL A 792 -10.51 2.22 1.53
CA VAL A 792 -10.68 1.50 2.80
C VAL A 792 -10.79 2.48 3.96
N VAL A 793 -9.98 3.54 3.97
CA VAL A 793 -10.06 4.60 4.99
C VAL A 793 -11.37 5.36 4.87
N VAL A 794 -11.74 5.82 3.67
CA VAL A 794 -13.03 6.47 3.37
C VAL A 794 -14.19 5.56 3.78
N GLY A 795 -14.17 4.32 3.32
CA GLY A 795 -15.12 3.28 3.67
C GLY A 795 -15.17 3.05 5.17
N ALA A 796 -14.06 3.19 5.90
CA ALA A 796 -14.06 2.98 7.35
C ALA A 796 -14.85 4.00 8.15
N LEU A 797 -15.12 5.14 7.54
CA LEU A 797 -15.70 6.32 8.17
C LEU A 797 -17.18 6.48 7.86
N PHE A 798 -17.69 5.72 6.89
CA PHE A 798 -19.10 5.41 6.77
C PHE A 798 -19.53 4.62 8.01
N LEU A 799 -19.92 5.34 9.07
CA LEU A 799 -20.59 4.73 10.20
C LEU A 799 -22.06 4.48 9.79
N PRO A 800 -22.56 3.24 9.95
CA PRO A 800 -23.97 2.95 9.71
C PRO A 800 -24.81 3.88 10.58
N ALA A 801 -25.79 4.57 10.00
CA ALA A 801 -26.78 5.30 10.78
C ALA A 801 -27.41 4.36 11.80
N ARG A 802 -27.65 4.81 13.03
CA ARG A 802 -28.42 4.01 13.99
C ARG A 802 -29.91 4.19 13.71
N ALA A 803 -30.62 3.11 13.43
CA ALA A 803 -32.08 3.17 13.42
C ALA A 803 -32.60 3.07 14.86
N PRO A 804 -33.49 3.97 15.29
CA PRO A 804 -34.15 3.83 16.58
C PRO A 804 -35.12 2.65 16.54
N ASP A 805 -35.20 1.88 17.64
CA ASP A 805 -36.18 0.81 17.78
C ASP A 805 -37.59 1.40 17.81
N PRO A 806 -38.52 0.93 16.95
CA PRO A 806 -39.88 1.42 16.94
C PRO A 806 -40.60 1.04 18.26
N ALA A 807 -41.50 1.90 18.74
CA ALA A 807 -42.31 1.66 19.94
C ALA A 807 -43.41 0.57 19.75
N HIS A 808 -43.00 -0.61 19.26
CA HIS A 808 -43.91 -1.68 18.82
C HIS A 808 -44.73 -2.29 19.96
N ARG A 809 -44.17 -2.36 21.18
CA ARG A 809 -44.87 -2.90 22.37
C ARG A 809 -46.05 -2.04 22.81
N GLU A 810 -45.90 -0.71 22.77
CA GLU A 810 -46.97 0.23 23.09
C GLU A 810 -48.11 0.13 22.08
N LEU A 811 -47.75 0.01 20.79
CA LEU A 811 -48.72 -0.23 19.73
C LEU A 811 -49.42 -1.59 19.89
N ALA A 812 -48.70 -2.66 20.21
CA ALA A 812 -49.28 -3.99 20.41
C ALA A 812 -50.27 -4.01 21.59
N ALA A 813 -49.94 -3.37 22.71
CA ALA A 813 -50.83 -3.23 23.86
C ALA A 813 -52.12 -2.48 23.49
N TRP A 814 -52.01 -1.42 22.69
CA TRP A 814 -53.18 -0.65 22.24
C TRP A 814 -54.09 -1.43 21.28
N VAL A 815 -53.54 -2.32 20.44
CA VAL A 815 -54.32 -3.12 19.48
C VAL A 815 -54.98 -4.33 20.14
N THR A 816 -54.35 -4.88 21.19
CA THR A 816 -54.85 -6.03 21.94
C THR A 816 -55.88 -5.64 23.01
N ASP A 817 -55.97 -4.35 23.37
CA ASP A 817 -57.01 -3.82 24.25
C ASP A 817 -58.42 -4.02 23.64
N PRO A 818 -59.35 -4.70 24.34
CA PRO A 818 -60.75 -4.87 23.91
C PRO A 818 -61.48 -3.56 23.61
N ALA A 819 -61.06 -2.44 24.21
CA ALA A 819 -61.65 -1.11 24.01
C ALA A 819 -61.14 -0.39 22.74
N SER A 820 -60.19 -0.99 22.00
CA SER A 820 -59.55 -0.34 20.85
C SER A 820 -60.45 -0.30 19.61
N PRO A 821 -60.59 0.87 18.94
CA PRO A 821 -61.48 1.02 17.78
C PRO A 821 -60.92 0.41 16.47
N ALA A 822 -59.63 0.07 16.41
CA ALA A 822 -58.97 -0.39 15.18
C ALA A 822 -59.17 -1.90 14.95
N ARG A 823 -59.98 -2.27 13.94
CA ARG A 823 -60.19 -3.68 13.55
C ARG A 823 -59.06 -4.28 12.71
N THR A 824 -58.35 -3.47 11.93
CA THR A 824 -57.23 -3.95 11.07
C THR A 824 -56.22 -2.83 10.81
N LEU A 825 -54.93 -3.12 11.00
CA LEU A 825 -53.81 -2.20 10.78
C LEU A 825 -52.97 -2.61 9.57
N THR A 826 -52.65 -1.66 8.71
CA THR A 826 -51.64 -1.82 7.65
C THR A 826 -50.29 -1.33 8.17
N VAL A 827 -49.36 -2.28 8.39
CA VAL A 827 -48.08 -2.05 9.08
C VAL A 827 -46.91 -2.31 8.12
N PRO A 828 -45.80 -1.55 8.22
CA PRO A 828 -44.55 -1.89 7.57
C PRO A 828 -44.04 -3.28 7.96
N VAL A 829 -43.45 -4.01 7.01
CA VAL A 829 -42.94 -5.37 7.25
C VAL A 829 -41.88 -5.45 8.35
N THR A 830 -41.17 -4.34 8.61
CA THR A 830 -40.15 -4.21 9.65
C THR A 830 -40.69 -4.31 11.07
N VAL A 831 -41.96 -3.94 11.29
CA VAL A 831 -42.60 -3.90 12.62
C VAL A 831 -43.63 -5.04 12.76
N TRP A 832 -44.08 -5.60 11.64
CA TRP A 832 -45.09 -6.67 11.60
C TRP A 832 -44.71 -7.88 12.48
N ALA A 833 -43.48 -8.37 12.37
CA ALA A 833 -43.05 -9.57 13.08
C ALA A 833 -42.99 -9.36 14.61
N ASP A 834 -42.56 -8.17 15.04
CA ASP A 834 -42.50 -7.81 16.45
C ASP A 834 -43.91 -7.64 17.04
N LEU A 835 -44.88 -7.09 16.28
CA LEU A 835 -46.28 -7.02 16.72
C LEU A 835 -46.92 -8.40 16.88
N VAL A 836 -46.64 -9.34 15.97
CA VAL A 836 -47.13 -10.72 16.08
C VAL A 836 -46.51 -11.40 17.29
N ARG A 837 -45.20 -11.19 17.54
CA ARG A 837 -44.52 -11.69 18.74
C ARG A 837 -45.13 -11.13 20.03
N ASP A 838 -45.52 -9.85 20.02
CA ASP A 838 -46.13 -9.15 21.16
C ASP A 838 -47.63 -9.47 21.35
N GLY A 839 -48.18 -10.43 20.60
CA GLY A 839 -49.53 -10.97 20.82
C GLY A 839 -50.63 -10.38 19.94
N VAL A 840 -50.30 -9.57 18.93
CA VAL A 840 -51.29 -9.10 17.95
C VAL A 840 -51.62 -10.23 16.96
N PRO A 841 -52.89 -10.67 16.85
CA PRO A 841 -53.25 -11.75 15.94
C PRO A 841 -53.14 -11.30 14.47
N THR A 842 -52.72 -12.23 13.60
CA THR A 842 -52.33 -11.95 12.21
C THR A 842 -53.50 -11.50 11.32
N ASP A 843 -54.74 -11.84 11.68
CA ASP A 843 -55.97 -11.40 11.01
C ASP A 843 -56.23 -9.88 11.16
N ARG A 844 -55.66 -9.27 12.19
CA ARG A 844 -55.72 -7.81 12.43
C ARG A 844 -54.58 -7.04 11.77
N LEU A 845 -53.65 -7.70 11.09
CA LEU A 845 -52.48 -7.08 10.47
C LEU A 845 -52.46 -7.30 8.96
N ARG A 846 -52.33 -6.22 8.19
CA ARG A 846 -52.05 -6.22 6.76
C ARG A 846 -50.65 -5.65 6.50
N LEU A 847 -49.95 -6.20 5.52
CA LEU A 847 -48.66 -5.67 5.08
C LEU A 847 -48.90 -4.45 4.18
N GLY A 848 -48.27 -3.32 4.50
CA GLY A 848 -48.27 -2.15 3.63
C GLY A 848 -47.30 -2.28 2.46
N GLU A 849 -47.66 -1.72 1.29
CA GLU A 849 -46.83 -1.74 0.07
C GLU A 849 -45.67 -0.71 0.05
N GLY A 850 -45.36 -0.07 1.18
CA GLY A 850 -44.35 0.99 1.28
C GLY A 850 -42.93 0.53 1.67
N GLU A 851 -41.91 1.26 1.24
CA GLU A 851 -40.50 1.07 1.63
C GLU A 851 -40.32 1.02 3.16
N ALA A 852 -39.33 0.25 3.62
CA ALA A 852 -38.81 0.31 4.98
C ALA A 852 -38.14 1.67 5.16
N GLN A 853 -38.96 2.64 5.54
CA GLN A 853 -38.70 3.99 6.02
C GLN A 853 -37.35 4.68 5.69
N PRO A 854 -37.37 5.88 5.07
CA PRO A 854 -36.18 6.71 4.93
C PRO A 854 -35.74 7.33 6.26
N VAL A 855 -34.42 7.43 6.44
CA VAL A 855 -33.74 8.06 7.58
C VAL A 855 -34.32 9.45 7.86
N GLY A 856 -34.80 9.70 9.10
CA GLY A 856 -35.22 11.03 9.56
C GLY A 856 -36.74 11.32 9.57
N ARG A 857 -37.61 10.34 9.33
CA ARG A 857 -39.07 10.46 9.53
C ARG A 857 -39.59 9.42 10.54
N GLY A 858 -40.64 9.75 11.30
CA GLY A 858 -41.32 8.83 12.23
C GLY A 858 -42.13 7.75 11.50
N TRP A 859 -42.41 6.63 12.17
CA TRP A 859 -43.05 5.45 11.57
C TRP A 859 -44.54 5.70 11.38
N THR A 860 -45.11 5.36 10.22
CA THR A 860 -46.54 5.56 9.95
C THR A 860 -47.24 4.23 9.71
N VAL A 861 -48.30 3.99 10.47
CA VAL A 861 -49.20 2.84 10.38
C VAL A 861 -50.59 3.37 10.02
N THR A 862 -51.35 2.67 9.16
CA THR A 862 -52.72 3.10 8.80
C THR A 862 -53.74 2.11 9.34
N ALA A 863 -54.82 2.59 9.95
CA ALA A 863 -55.94 1.75 10.36
C ALA A 863 -57.03 1.76 9.27
N GLY A 864 -57.51 0.59 8.85
CA GLY A 864 -58.57 0.49 7.83
C GLY A 864 -58.14 0.77 6.37
N VAL A 865 -59.11 1.08 5.50
CA VAL A 865 -58.90 1.44 4.08
C VAL A 865 -58.54 2.93 4.00
N PRO A 866 -57.51 3.34 3.24
CA PRO A 866 -57.09 4.74 3.19
C PRO A 866 -58.21 5.63 2.63
N ALA A 867 -58.77 6.50 3.47
CA ALA A 867 -59.65 7.58 3.05
C ALA A 867 -58.83 8.87 2.84
N PRO A 868 -59.07 9.66 1.79
CA PRO A 868 -58.39 10.93 1.59
C PRO A 868 -58.96 11.98 2.56
N GLY A 869 -58.32 12.16 3.73
CA GLY A 869 -58.65 13.17 4.74
C GLY A 869 -57.63 13.19 5.90
N PRO A 870 -57.57 14.26 6.71
CA PRO A 870 -56.70 14.33 7.89
C PRO A 870 -57.27 13.50 9.04
N GLY A 871 -57.16 12.17 8.94
CA GLY A 871 -57.66 11.24 9.94
C GLY A 871 -56.99 11.36 11.32
N ALA A 872 -57.65 10.81 12.34
CA ALA A 872 -57.20 10.84 13.74
C ALA A 872 -55.76 10.28 13.87
N ARG A 873 -54.91 11.03 14.58
CA ARG A 873 -53.50 10.69 14.80
C ARG A 873 -53.26 10.23 16.24
N VAL A 874 -52.85 8.98 16.40
CA VAL A 874 -52.34 8.47 17.69
C VAL A 874 -50.84 8.23 17.53
N VAL A 875 -50.03 8.82 18.41
CA VAL A 875 -48.57 8.69 18.39
C VAL A 875 -48.13 7.86 19.59
N PHE A 876 -47.39 6.78 19.33
CA PHE A 876 -46.78 5.91 20.32
C PHE A 876 -45.27 6.18 20.38
N GLY A 877 -44.69 6.23 21.58
CA GLY A 877 -43.31 6.64 21.81
C GLY A 877 -43.01 8.12 21.55
N SER A 878 -41.71 8.47 21.46
CA SER A 878 -41.25 9.85 21.22
C SER A 878 -40.01 9.90 20.30
N GLY A 879 -39.79 11.04 19.65
CA GLY A 879 -38.65 11.25 18.76
C GLY A 879 -38.70 10.44 17.45
N PRO A 880 -37.55 10.12 16.83
CA PRO A 880 -37.49 9.40 15.54
C PRO A 880 -37.93 7.92 15.63
N ALA A 881 -38.14 7.40 16.85
CA ALA A 881 -38.70 6.07 17.15
C ALA A 881 -40.23 6.02 17.10
N ALA A 882 -40.90 7.18 17.07
CA ALA A 882 -42.34 7.26 17.28
C ALA A 882 -43.13 6.59 16.15
N LEU A 883 -44.17 5.85 16.53
CA LEU A 883 -45.13 5.21 15.64
C LEU A 883 -46.42 6.03 15.62
N THR A 884 -46.76 6.58 14.46
CA THR A 884 -47.99 7.34 14.23
C THR A 884 -49.02 6.45 13.54
N VAL A 885 -50.13 6.16 14.21
CA VAL A 885 -51.29 5.51 13.60
C VAL A 885 -52.20 6.58 13.00
N LEU A 886 -52.50 6.43 11.70
CA LEU A 886 -53.46 7.24 10.95
C LEU A 886 -54.78 6.45 10.86
N GLY A 887 -55.81 6.90 11.57
CA GLY A 887 -57.15 6.31 11.51
C GLY A 887 -58.02 6.86 10.37
N PRO A 888 -59.07 6.15 9.94
CA PRO A 888 -60.21 6.80 9.30
C PRO A 888 -60.96 7.62 10.37
N GLU A 889 -61.58 8.74 9.98
CA GLU A 889 -62.44 9.52 10.90
C GLU A 889 -63.57 8.69 11.51
#